data_AF-A0A3N5RUZ7-F1
#
_entry.id   AF-A0A3N5RUZ7-F1
#
_cell.length_a   1.000
_cell.length_b   1.000
_cell.length_c   1.000
_cell.angle_alpha   90.00
_cell.angle_beta   90.00
_cell.angle_gamma   90.00
#
_symmetry.space_group_name_H-M   'P 1'
#
loop_
_entity.id
_entity.type
_entity.pdbx_description
1 polymer ?
#
loop_
_entity_poly.entity_id
_entity_poly.type
_entity_poly.pdbx_seq_one_letter_code
_entity_poly.pdbx_strand_id
1 'polypeptide(L)'
;MSSHWRDIMKAQTKSSNLIRRLLFALIFALGLLYIPGAIPWQPSAPVQAAPLLGGADLPMQAVSAGELYTCGLRSDGSLTCWGYNLYGQTVVPALLQGMSYTQVSAAKFHTCGLRLDGNLVCWGNNDYGQKNVTALPPEVHYTQVSAATYHTCGLRSDGSLVCWGNPGIFDYGQTTVPVLPVGVQYTQVSAATYHTCGLRSDGNIECWGYNSHGQTTVPALPVGVLYTQVSTGLDHTCGLRSDGSLLCWGIGSTVWNTVPALPAGLSYTQVSTGPIHTCGLRSDGSLVCWGPNSYGETTVPTLPEGLSYTQVSTGSNHTCGLRSNGTLVCWGSNTIGQTSVPLPGAGLLYDHISVGGTHVCGMYSGGGIICWGDNYNGQTVVPPLPAGVRYIQVSTGNSHTCGLRSDDVLICWGNNNQGQASVPAPPVGVEYTQVSAGYYHTCGLRSDGAVVCWGESGWGQADVLPLPSGLRYTQVSTGVSHTCGLRSNGTLVCWGDNYYGQTAVPGIPVGLSYTEVSVGSYHTCGLRSDGNLVCWGSNTSYQTTVPTLPAGQTYIQGRAGSYHTCGLRYNLSLICWGRNTEGQRNVPNPGLGLVYTEVSAGGLCTCALRSNGTLGCWGDPYYNQTKVPAYGTDTASPNVLRITLTDDNPTSAENV
;
A
#
# COMPACT_ATOMS: atom_id res chain seq x y z
N MET A 1 13.10 26.52 -46.73
CA MET A 1 11.75 27.12 -46.81
C MET A 1 11.35 27.65 -45.44
N SER A 2 11.93 28.80 -45.09
CA SER A 2 11.47 29.67 -44.01
C SER A 2 10.74 30.82 -44.72
N SER A 3 9.40 30.79 -44.77
CA SER A 3 8.55 31.98 -45.04
C SER A 3 7.05 31.68 -45.22
N HIS A 4 6.58 30.43 -45.34
CA HIS A 4 5.18 30.19 -45.78
C HIS A 4 4.16 29.76 -44.71
N TRP A 5 4.54 29.67 -43.43
CA TRP A 5 3.60 29.32 -42.34
C TRP A 5 3.31 30.45 -41.35
N ARG A 6 3.90 31.64 -41.55
CA ARG A 6 3.60 32.84 -40.74
C ARG A 6 2.35 33.60 -41.20
N ASP A 7 1.78 33.27 -42.37
CA ASP A 7 0.67 34.01 -42.96
C ASP A 7 -0.70 33.30 -42.89
N ILE A 8 -0.78 32.07 -42.34
CA ILE A 8 -2.06 31.35 -42.17
C ILE A 8 -2.65 31.51 -40.76
N MET A 9 -1.85 31.82 -39.74
CA MET A 9 -2.36 31.98 -38.36
C MET A 9 -2.76 33.41 -37.97
N LYS A 10 -2.70 34.38 -38.90
CA LYS A 10 -3.16 35.77 -38.67
C LYS A 10 -4.52 36.12 -39.28
N ALA A 11 -5.24 35.15 -39.85
CA ALA A 11 -6.53 35.39 -40.53
C ALA A 11 -7.79 34.86 -39.80
N GLN A 12 -7.69 34.26 -38.61
CA GLN A 12 -8.88 33.77 -37.87
C GLN A 12 -9.00 34.23 -36.41
N THR A 13 -8.44 35.40 -36.07
CA THR A 13 -8.80 36.18 -34.88
C THR A 13 -9.92 37.21 -35.13
N LYS A 14 -10.67 37.10 -36.23
CA LYS A 14 -11.80 38.00 -36.55
C LYS A 14 -13.02 37.22 -37.03
N SER A 15 -13.51 36.28 -36.23
CA SER A 15 -14.91 35.87 -36.31
C SER A 15 -15.41 35.46 -34.93
N SER A 16 -16.01 36.44 -34.27
CA SER A 16 -17.27 36.25 -33.55
C SER A 16 -17.19 35.30 -32.33
N ASN A 17 -17.05 35.73 -31.07
CA ASN A 17 -17.41 37.00 -30.41
C ASN A 17 -18.80 37.59 -30.74
N LEU A 18 -19.58 36.95 -31.61
CA LEU A 18 -20.97 37.26 -31.94
C LEU A 18 -21.92 36.13 -31.50
N ILE A 19 -21.43 34.88 -31.39
CA ILE A 19 -22.22 33.74 -30.87
C ILE A 19 -22.27 33.74 -29.32
N ARG A 20 -21.27 34.37 -28.65
CA ARG A 20 -21.27 34.64 -27.20
C ARG A 20 -22.22 35.74 -26.74
N ARG A 21 -22.99 36.37 -27.65
CA ARG A 21 -23.94 37.46 -27.33
C ARG A 21 -25.42 37.10 -27.57
N LEU A 22 -25.75 35.84 -27.89
CA LEU A 22 -27.11 35.45 -28.29
C LEU A 22 -27.75 34.26 -27.55
N LEU A 23 -27.12 33.72 -26.49
CA LEU A 23 -27.73 32.65 -25.67
C LEU A 23 -27.80 32.97 -24.16
N PHE A 24 -27.58 34.23 -23.78
CA PHE A 24 -27.71 34.75 -22.41
C PHE A 24 -29.01 35.54 -22.17
N ALA A 25 -30.02 35.36 -23.03
CA ALA A 25 -31.29 36.06 -22.94
C ALA A 25 -32.45 35.16 -23.36
N LEU A 26 -32.74 34.11 -22.60
CA LEU A 26 -34.07 33.50 -22.56
C LEU A 26 -34.30 32.80 -21.21
N ILE A 27 -34.91 33.58 -20.29
CA ILE A 27 -35.90 33.16 -19.27
C ILE A 27 -35.30 32.38 -18.06
N PHE A 28 -35.18 32.83 -16.80
CA PHE A 28 -35.85 33.85 -15.96
C PHE A 28 -37.35 34.05 -16.22
N ALA A 29 -38.17 33.16 -15.66
CA ALA A 29 -39.55 33.40 -15.18
C ALA A 29 -40.12 32.06 -14.67
N LEU A 30 -40.21 31.78 -13.35
CA LEU A 30 -41.42 31.79 -12.48
C LEU A 30 -41.39 30.46 -11.68
N GLY A 31 -41.76 30.27 -10.41
CA GLY A 31 -42.31 31.04 -9.28
C GLY A 31 -42.38 30.06 -8.07
N LEU A 32 -41.96 30.47 -6.86
CA LEU A 32 -42.80 30.89 -5.70
C LEU A 32 -43.73 29.81 -5.05
N LEU A 33 -43.51 29.52 -3.75
CA LEU A 33 -44.48 29.36 -2.62
C LEU A 33 -43.76 28.66 -1.42
N TYR A 34 -43.37 29.33 -0.32
CA TYR A 34 -44.08 29.83 0.89
C TYR A 34 -44.57 28.75 1.89
N ILE A 35 -44.09 28.86 3.15
CA ILE A 35 -44.33 28.04 4.37
C ILE A 35 -45.42 28.71 5.25
N PRO A 36 -46.14 28.06 6.20
CA PRO A 36 -45.67 28.00 7.62
C PRO A 36 -46.27 26.88 8.52
N GLY A 37 -45.71 26.69 9.72
CA GLY A 37 -46.42 26.06 10.86
C GLY A 37 -45.52 25.50 11.98
N ALA A 38 -45.46 26.18 13.13
CA ALA A 38 -44.69 25.83 14.33
C ALA A 38 -45.59 25.40 15.50
N ILE A 39 -45.16 24.44 16.34
CA ILE A 39 -45.55 24.30 17.78
C ILE A 39 -44.36 23.68 18.56
N PRO A 40 -44.05 24.13 19.80
CA PRO A 40 -42.80 23.83 20.53
C PRO A 40 -42.92 22.68 21.54
N TRP A 41 -41.81 21.99 21.83
CA TRP A 41 -41.64 21.14 23.03
C TRP A 41 -40.14 21.04 23.41
N GLN A 42 -39.79 21.50 24.62
CA GLN A 42 -38.64 20.99 25.39
C GLN A 42 -39.24 20.32 26.64
N PRO A 43 -38.80 19.11 27.01
CA PRO A 43 -37.73 19.04 28.00
C PRO A 43 -36.74 17.85 27.86
N SER A 44 -35.64 18.01 28.60
CA SER A 44 -34.59 17.04 28.99
C SER A 44 -33.55 16.61 27.95
N ALA A 45 -32.30 16.91 28.29
CA ALA A 45 -31.10 16.49 27.59
C ALA A 45 -30.95 14.96 27.58
N PRO A 46 -30.66 14.35 26.42
CA PRO A 46 -29.91 13.10 26.39
C PRO A 46 -28.44 13.44 26.60
N VAL A 47 -27.84 12.78 27.58
CA VAL A 47 -26.39 12.64 27.73
C VAL A 47 -25.80 12.34 26.36
N GLN A 48 -24.93 13.21 25.86
CA GLN A 48 -24.19 12.96 24.63
C GLN A 48 -23.22 11.82 24.93
N ALA A 49 -23.67 10.59 24.65
CA ALA A 49 -22.79 9.45 24.49
C ALA A 49 -21.83 9.77 23.35
N ALA A 50 -20.54 9.62 23.62
CA ALA A 50 -19.48 9.73 22.63
C ALA A 50 -19.80 8.88 21.39
N PRO A 51 -19.45 9.33 20.17
CA PRO A 51 -19.50 8.44 19.03
C PRO A 51 -18.45 7.33 19.25
N LEU A 52 -18.93 6.10 19.40
CA LEU A 52 -18.13 4.89 19.31
C LEU A 52 -17.56 4.77 17.90
N LEU A 53 -16.26 4.51 17.84
CA LEU A 53 -15.41 4.34 16.67
C LEU A 53 -16.01 3.31 15.68
N GLY A 54 -16.58 3.79 14.58
CA GLY A 54 -16.72 3.06 13.34
C GLY A 54 -15.45 3.26 12.51
N GLY A 55 -14.85 2.16 12.06
CA GLY A 55 -13.60 2.15 11.30
C GLY A 55 -13.70 2.87 9.96
N ALA A 56 -13.39 4.15 9.96
CA ALA A 56 -12.88 4.84 8.79
C ALA A 56 -11.39 4.47 8.64
N ASP A 57 -10.94 4.27 7.39
CA ASP A 57 -9.52 4.27 7.06
C ASP A 57 -8.85 5.46 7.76
N LEU A 58 -7.93 5.22 8.70
CA LEU A 58 -7.22 6.33 9.34
C LEU A 58 -6.09 6.77 8.41
N PRO A 59 -6.24 7.90 7.69
CA PRO A 59 -5.23 8.34 6.75
C PRO A 59 -3.91 8.63 7.48
N MET A 60 -2.80 8.47 6.75
CA MET A 60 -1.54 9.03 7.22
C MET A 60 -1.65 10.55 7.23
N GLN A 61 -1.31 11.16 8.36
CA GLN A 61 -1.24 12.60 8.54
C GLN A 61 0.18 13.12 8.36
N ALA A 62 1.20 12.32 8.69
CA ALA A 62 2.59 12.70 8.46
C ALA A 62 3.48 11.47 8.20
N VAL A 63 4.62 11.72 7.57
CA VAL A 63 5.65 10.70 7.30
C VAL A 63 7.03 11.25 7.67
N SER A 64 7.85 10.38 8.26
CA SER A 64 9.27 10.63 8.52
C SER A 64 10.10 9.44 8.04
N ALA A 65 10.89 9.66 7.00
CA ALA A 65 11.86 8.70 6.50
C ALA A 65 13.20 8.88 7.23
N GLY A 66 13.64 7.84 7.94
CA GLY A 66 15.00 7.75 8.48
C GLY A 66 15.98 7.23 7.43
N GLU A 67 17.23 6.99 7.80
CA GLU A 67 18.23 6.55 6.80
C GLU A 67 17.88 5.19 6.16
N LEU A 68 17.38 4.25 6.97
CA LEU A 68 17.17 2.84 6.56
C LEU A 68 15.78 2.29 6.90
N TYR A 69 14.88 3.14 7.39
CA TYR A 69 13.53 2.77 7.82
C TYR A 69 12.62 4.00 7.71
N THR A 70 11.32 3.80 7.84
CA THR A 70 10.31 4.85 7.70
C THR A 70 9.30 4.74 8.84
N CYS A 71 8.79 5.88 9.31
CA CYS A 71 7.67 5.96 10.23
C CYS A 71 6.53 6.80 9.63
N GLY A 72 5.30 6.33 9.82
CA GLY A 72 4.06 7.04 9.48
C GLY A 72 3.27 7.37 10.74
N LEU A 73 2.74 8.59 10.79
CA LEU A 73 1.80 9.08 11.81
C LEU A 73 0.41 9.13 11.20
N ARG A 74 -0.55 8.46 11.84
CA ARG A 74 -1.96 8.45 11.41
C ARG A 74 -2.75 9.60 12.02
N SER A 75 -3.93 9.87 11.48
CA SER A 75 -4.82 10.95 11.94
C SER A 75 -5.36 10.78 13.37
N ASP A 76 -5.35 9.57 13.93
CA ASP A 76 -5.65 9.30 15.34
C ASP A 76 -4.43 9.52 16.26
N GLY A 77 -3.28 9.86 15.67
CA GLY A 77 -2.00 10.03 16.34
C GLY A 77 -1.30 8.71 16.71
N SER A 78 -1.72 7.58 16.15
CA SER A 78 -0.96 6.32 16.22
C SER A 78 0.24 6.34 15.28
N LEU A 79 1.34 5.70 15.70
CA LEU A 79 2.57 5.57 14.91
C LEU A 79 2.76 4.14 14.39
N THR A 80 3.35 4.02 13.21
CA THR A 80 3.85 2.74 12.69
C THR A 80 5.18 2.98 12.00
N CYS A 81 6.17 2.16 12.31
CA CYS A 81 7.50 2.23 11.74
C CYS A 81 7.89 0.88 11.13
N TRP A 82 8.62 0.90 10.00
CA TRP A 82 8.99 -0.29 9.25
C TRP A 82 10.33 -0.10 8.52
N GLY A 83 11.00 -1.22 8.20
CA GLY A 83 12.33 -1.24 7.60
C GLY A 83 13.38 -1.80 8.56
N TYR A 84 14.58 -1.24 8.55
CA TYR A 84 15.70 -1.69 9.39
C TYR A 84 15.42 -1.55 10.89
N ASN A 85 15.61 -2.62 11.68
CA ASN A 85 15.24 -2.65 13.10
C ASN A 85 16.28 -3.31 14.04
N LEU A 86 17.58 -3.23 13.75
CA LEU A 86 18.59 -3.89 14.60
C LEU A 86 18.63 -3.35 16.04
N TYR A 87 18.27 -2.08 16.25
CA TYR A 87 18.32 -1.40 17.55
C TYR A 87 16.94 -1.21 18.19
N GLY A 88 15.89 -1.79 17.61
CA GLY A 88 14.51 -1.58 18.06
C GLY A 88 13.91 -0.24 17.63
N GLN A 89 14.51 0.48 16.68
CA GLN A 89 14.05 1.80 16.23
C GLN A 89 12.69 1.79 15.53
N THR A 90 12.22 0.64 15.03
CA THR A 90 10.85 0.51 14.49
C THR A 90 9.85 0.01 15.53
N VAL A 91 10.29 -0.31 16.75
CA VAL A 91 9.44 -0.80 17.84
C VAL A 91 8.83 0.41 18.55
N VAL A 92 7.66 0.84 18.08
CA VAL A 92 6.94 2.00 18.61
C VAL A 92 6.52 1.73 20.07
N PRO A 93 6.87 2.60 21.02
CA PRO A 93 6.42 2.49 22.41
C PRO A 93 4.90 2.64 22.50
N ALA A 94 4.26 1.67 23.17
CA ALA A 94 2.84 1.74 23.49
C ALA A 94 2.56 2.96 24.39
N LEU A 95 1.47 3.67 24.07
CA LEU A 95 1.00 4.81 24.86
C LEU A 95 -0.13 4.39 25.79
N LEU A 96 -0.28 5.11 26.91
CA LEU A 96 -1.44 4.98 27.79
C LEU A 96 -2.71 5.43 27.04
N GLN A 97 -3.87 4.88 27.42
CA GLN A 97 -5.17 5.28 26.84
C GLN A 97 -5.36 6.80 26.90
N GLY A 98 -5.81 7.39 25.78
CA GLY A 98 -6.03 8.83 25.64
C GLY A 98 -4.78 9.65 25.25
N MET A 99 -3.61 9.02 25.16
CA MET A 99 -2.40 9.66 24.63
C MET A 99 -2.21 9.35 23.15
N SER A 100 -1.71 10.33 22.41
CA SER A 100 -1.38 10.20 20.99
C SER A 100 -0.10 10.94 20.63
N TYR A 101 0.52 10.58 19.51
CA TYR A 101 1.64 11.32 18.93
C TYR A 101 1.14 12.44 18.00
N THR A 102 1.85 13.55 17.97
CA THR A 102 1.60 14.71 17.10
C THR A 102 2.72 14.93 16.09
N GLN A 103 3.91 14.38 16.34
CA GLN A 103 5.05 14.40 15.43
C GLN A 103 5.89 13.13 15.59
N VAL A 104 6.57 12.73 14.52
CA VAL A 104 7.63 11.72 14.56
C VAL A 104 8.84 12.21 13.77
N SER A 105 10.03 11.91 14.27
CA SER A 105 11.30 12.14 13.61
C SER A 105 12.13 10.85 13.64
N ALA A 106 12.33 10.26 12.47
CA ALA A 106 13.12 9.06 12.25
C ALA A 106 14.55 9.45 11.83
N ALA A 107 15.56 9.02 12.59
CA ALA A 107 16.98 9.22 12.28
C ALA A 107 17.62 7.97 11.66
N LYS A 108 18.93 7.77 11.84
CA LYS A 108 19.63 6.56 11.39
C LYS A 108 19.38 5.34 12.28
N PHE A 109 19.52 5.52 13.60
CA PHE A 109 19.54 4.42 14.57
C PHE A 109 18.49 4.52 15.67
N HIS A 110 17.79 5.66 15.78
CA HIS A 110 16.74 5.90 16.75
C HIS A 110 15.62 6.75 16.16
N THR A 111 14.48 6.72 16.84
CA THR A 111 13.27 7.46 16.50
C THR A 111 12.84 8.27 17.71
N CYS A 112 12.32 9.47 17.49
CA CYS A 112 11.68 10.27 18.52
C CYS A 112 10.24 10.63 18.10
N GLY A 113 9.30 10.48 19.02
CA GLY A 113 7.91 10.89 18.87
C GLY A 113 7.57 12.02 19.84
N LEU A 114 6.90 13.06 19.35
CA LEU A 114 6.28 14.10 20.17
C LEU A 114 4.85 13.68 20.49
N ARG A 115 4.51 13.70 21.77
CA ARG A 115 3.17 13.40 22.26
C ARG A 115 2.31 14.65 22.33
N LEU A 116 0.99 14.45 22.35
CA LEU A 116 -0.01 15.52 22.48
C LEU A 116 0.14 16.35 23.77
N ASP A 117 0.69 15.78 24.84
CA ASP A 117 0.99 16.48 26.10
C ASP A 117 2.31 17.28 26.05
N GLY A 118 2.97 17.34 24.89
CA GLY A 118 4.21 18.08 24.70
C GLY A 118 5.46 17.38 25.24
N ASN A 119 5.35 16.10 25.63
CA ASN A 119 6.48 15.27 26.03
C ASN A 119 7.09 14.53 24.84
N LEU A 120 8.42 14.32 24.89
CA LEU A 120 9.15 13.52 23.90
C LEU A 120 9.43 12.12 24.41
N VAL A 121 9.29 11.15 23.50
CA VAL A 121 9.69 9.76 23.73
C VAL A 121 10.65 9.36 22.61
N CYS A 122 11.85 8.91 22.96
CA CYS A 122 12.85 8.45 22.00
C CYS A 122 13.21 6.98 22.24
N TRP A 123 13.28 6.17 21.19
CA TRP A 123 13.57 4.72 21.24
C TRP A 123 14.52 4.29 20.11
N GLY A 124 15.16 3.12 20.23
CA GLY A 124 16.24 2.69 19.33
C GLY A 124 17.63 2.65 20.00
N ASN A 125 18.70 2.97 19.27
CA ASN A 125 20.07 3.03 19.78
C ASN A 125 20.29 4.20 20.78
N ASN A 126 21.19 4.04 21.77
CA ASN A 126 21.54 5.10 22.72
C ASN A 126 23.05 5.30 22.96
N ASP A 127 23.91 4.81 22.08
CA ASP A 127 25.36 4.74 22.37
C ASP A 127 26.00 6.13 22.56
N TYR A 128 25.32 7.18 22.08
CA TYR A 128 25.72 8.58 22.20
C TYR A 128 24.80 9.39 23.13
N GLY A 129 23.90 8.74 23.88
CA GLY A 129 22.91 9.43 24.72
C GLY A 129 21.80 10.16 23.96
N GLN A 130 21.64 9.89 22.66
CA GLN A 130 20.71 10.58 21.76
C GLN A 130 19.22 10.36 22.08
N LYS A 131 18.88 9.37 22.91
CA LYS A 131 17.52 9.17 23.47
C LYS A 131 17.32 9.78 24.85
N ASN A 132 18.37 10.31 25.49
CA ASN A 132 18.28 10.86 26.84
C ASN A 132 17.61 12.25 26.80
N VAL A 133 16.28 12.24 26.63
CA VAL A 133 15.45 13.45 26.53
C VAL A 133 15.74 14.36 27.71
N THR A 134 16.03 15.63 27.41
CA THR A 134 16.30 16.63 28.44
C THR A 134 15.01 16.99 29.17
N ALA A 135 15.04 16.98 30.51
CA ALA A 135 13.91 17.41 31.33
C ALA A 135 13.66 18.92 31.14
N LEU A 136 12.38 19.30 31.09
CA LEU A 136 11.96 20.69 30.93
C LEU A 136 11.43 21.28 32.25
N PRO A 137 11.49 22.62 32.41
CA PRO A 137 10.74 23.32 33.45
C PRO A 137 9.22 23.07 33.33
N PRO A 138 8.44 23.16 34.42
CA PRO A 138 7.00 22.78 34.42
C PRO A 138 6.11 23.54 33.43
N GLU A 139 6.47 24.76 33.04
CA GLU A 139 5.67 25.63 32.16
C GLU A 139 6.08 25.51 30.67
N VAL A 140 7.10 24.71 30.36
CA VAL A 140 7.67 24.60 29.02
C VAL A 140 7.50 23.18 28.51
N HIS A 141 7.04 23.05 27.27
CA HIS A 141 6.86 21.77 26.61
C HIS A 141 7.53 21.76 25.23
N TYR A 142 7.77 20.59 24.66
CA TYR A 142 8.31 20.47 23.31
C TYR A 142 7.21 20.73 22.28
N THR A 143 7.55 21.47 21.23
CA THR A 143 6.67 21.79 20.08
C THR A 143 7.19 21.19 18.77
N GLN A 144 8.48 20.83 18.73
CA GLN A 144 9.08 20.12 17.61
C GLN A 144 10.24 19.23 18.09
N VAL A 145 10.48 18.12 17.40
CA VAL A 145 11.69 17.31 17.52
C VAL A 145 12.32 17.05 16.16
N SER A 146 13.65 17.05 16.13
CA SER A 146 14.46 16.62 14.99
C SER A 146 15.58 15.69 15.47
N ALA A 147 15.50 14.43 15.07
CA ALA A 147 16.46 13.38 15.40
C ALA A 147 17.51 13.24 14.28
N ALA A 148 18.78 13.20 14.66
CA ALA A 148 19.91 13.00 13.76
C ALA A 148 20.72 11.74 14.13
N THR A 149 21.81 11.46 13.43
CA THR A 149 22.58 10.21 13.64
C THR A 149 23.16 10.08 15.05
N TYR A 150 23.68 11.17 15.63
CA TYR A 150 24.41 11.15 16.92
C TYR A 150 23.75 11.99 18.01
N HIS A 151 22.78 12.84 17.67
CA HIS A 151 22.11 13.76 18.59
C HIS A 151 20.64 13.94 18.23
N THR A 152 19.89 14.54 19.15
CA THR A 152 18.50 14.94 18.95
C THR A 152 18.35 16.38 19.41
N CYS A 153 17.58 17.18 18.68
CA CYS A 153 17.20 18.53 19.06
C CYS A 153 15.69 18.65 19.25
N GLY A 154 15.28 19.37 20.30
CA GLY A 154 13.89 19.69 20.59
C GLY A 154 13.68 21.20 20.64
N LEU A 155 12.66 21.68 19.93
CA LEU A 155 12.13 23.03 20.04
C LEU A 155 11.12 23.09 21.16
N ARG A 156 11.22 24.13 21.98
CA ARG A 156 10.37 24.36 23.15
C ARG A 156 9.31 25.42 22.84
N SER A 157 8.23 25.40 23.62
CA SER A 157 7.11 26.34 23.52
C SER A 157 7.48 27.80 23.80
N ASP A 158 8.62 28.05 24.46
CA ASP A 158 9.18 29.38 24.72
C ASP A 158 10.07 29.90 23.57
N GLY A 159 10.20 29.14 22.48
CA GLY A 159 11.02 29.48 21.33
C GLY A 159 12.51 29.20 21.50
N SER A 160 12.93 28.56 22.60
CA SER A 160 14.31 28.10 22.79
C SER A 160 14.52 26.68 22.25
N LEU A 161 15.78 26.38 21.89
CA LEU A 161 16.20 25.06 21.42
C LEU A 161 17.08 24.36 22.46
N VAL A 162 16.96 23.04 22.54
CA VAL A 162 17.90 22.19 23.27
C VAL A 162 18.27 20.98 22.42
N CYS A 163 19.57 20.68 22.38
CA CYS A 163 20.10 19.53 21.69
C CYS A 163 20.88 18.66 22.67
N TRP A 164 20.71 17.35 22.59
CA TRP A 164 21.37 16.38 23.48
C TRP A 164 21.89 15.18 22.70
N GLY A 165 22.87 14.51 23.31
CA GLY A 165 23.62 13.41 22.72
C GLY A 165 25.06 13.81 22.36
N ASN A 166 25.76 12.93 21.65
CA ASN A 166 27.12 13.08 21.13
C ASN A 166 28.22 13.55 22.12
N PRO A 167 28.58 12.76 23.14
CA PRO A 167 29.68 13.11 24.06
C PRO A 167 31.08 12.70 23.55
N GLY A 168 31.28 12.41 22.25
CA GLY A 168 32.43 11.67 21.74
C GLY A 168 33.29 12.39 20.69
N ILE A 169 34.13 11.61 19.98
CA ILE A 169 35.12 12.09 18.98
C ILE A 169 34.51 12.77 17.73
N PHE A 170 33.19 12.71 17.57
CA PHE A 170 32.46 13.34 16.46
C PHE A 170 31.71 14.61 16.91
N ASP A 171 32.14 15.23 18.01
CA ASP A 171 31.63 16.52 18.47
C ASP A 171 32.28 17.68 17.71
N TYR A 172 31.48 18.28 16.84
CA TYR A 172 31.77 19.50 16.10
C TYR A 172 31.00 20.71 16.66
N GLY A 173 30.42 20.57 17.86
CA GLY A 173 29.57 21.58 18.49
C GLY A 173 28.13 21.56 18.02
N GLN A 174 27.65 20.51 17.35
CA GLN A 174 26.29 20.41 16.80
C GLN A 174 25.18 20.40 17.87
N THR A 175 25.52 20.14 19.13
CA THR A 175 24.61 20.27 20.29
C THR A 175 24.74 21.62 21.00
N THR A 176 25.72 22.45 20.66
CA THR A 176 25.94 23.79 21.21
C THR A 176 25.03 24.81 20.55
N VAL A 177 23.80 24.91 21.05
CA VAL A 177 22.77 25.81 20.51
C VAL A 177 23.23 27.28 20.58
N PRO A 178 23.26 28.02 19.46
CA PRO A 178 23.61 29.43 19.45
C PRO A 178 22.60 30.30 20.20
N VAL A 179 23.11 31.30 20.93
CA VAL A 179 22.29 32.32 21.61
C VAL A 179 21.78 33.32 20.58
N LEU A 180 20.47 33.53 20.55
CA LEU A 180 19.83 34.46 19.64
C LEU A 180 19.80 35.90 20.18
N PRO A 181 19.69 36.91 19.30
CA PRO A 181 19.41 38.28 19.71
C PRO A 181 18.11 38.40 20.50
N VAL A 182 18.02 39.43 21.36
CA VAL A 182 16.81 39.69 22.16
C VAL A 182 15.59 39.88 21.25
N GLY A 183 14.50 39.16 21.56
CA GLY A 183 13.25 39.21 20.80
C GLY A 183 13.19 38.27 19.60
N VAL A 184 14.27 37.54 19.29
CA VAL A 184 14.30 36.53 18.23
C VAL A 184 14.25 35.14 18.84
N GLN A 185 13.42 34.27 18.28
CA GLN A 185 13.21 32.91 18.76
C GLN A 185 13.41 31.91 17.62
N TYR A 186 13.68 30.65 17.96
CA TYR A 186 13.62 29.57 16.98
C TYR A 186 12.16 29.18 16.72
N THR A 187 11.84 28.89 15.47
CA THR A 187 10.51 28.49 14.98
C THR A 187 10.53 27.13 14.28
N GLN A 188 11.71 26.67 13.87
CA GLN A 188 11.95 25.34 13.33
C GLN A 188 13.36 24.88 13.70
N VAL A 189 13.57 23.58 13.84
CA VAL A 189 14.88 22.94 13.88
C VAL A 189 14.96 21.77 12.91
N SER A 190 16.11 21.62 12.26
CA SER A 190 16.49 20.48 11.44
C SER A 190 17.90 20.04 11.81
N ALA A 191 18.05 18.79 12.23
CA ALA A 191 19.32 18.20 12.62
C ALA A 191 19.76 17.15 11.58
N ALA A 192 21.04 17.17 11.23
CA ALA A 192 21.69 16.20 10.37
C ALA A 192 22.88 15.55 11.11
N THR A 193 23.57 14.61 10.46
CA THR A 193 24.63 13.80 11.09
C THR A 193 25.67 14.63 11.85
N TYR A 194 26.12 15.76 11.30
CA TYR A 194 27.22 16.55 11.89
C TYR A 194 26.91 18.03 12.12
N HIS A 195 25.73 18.51 11.73
CA HIS A 195 25.31 19.91 11.92
C HIS A 195 23.83 20.02 12.22
N THR A 196 23.45 21.16 12.77
CA THR A 196 22.07 21.52 13.10
C THR A 196 21.78 22.89 12.54
N CYS A 197 20.57 23.10 12.02
CA CYS A 197 20.09 24.41 11.62
C CYS A 197 18.75 24.73 12.30
N GLY A 198 18.61 25.97 12.73
CA GLY A 198 17.37 26.52 13.28
C GLY A 198 16.84 27.66 12.41
N LEU A 199 15.54 27.64 12.10
CA LEU A 199 14.85 28.78 11.50
C LEU A 199 14.45 29.75 12.62
N ARG A 200 14.72 31.03 12.42
CA ARG A 200 14.43 32.09 13.39
C ARG A 200 13.13 32.82 13.04
N SER A 201 12.50 33.42 14.04
CA SER A 201 11.26 34.20 13.92
C SER A 201 11.39 35.45 13.05
N ASP A 202 12.62 35.92 12.81
CA ASP A 202 12.94 37.03 11.89
C ASP A 202 13.18 36.57 10.45
N GLY A 203 12.97 35.28 10.14
CA GLY A 203 13.12 34.74 8.78
C GLY A 203 14.56 34.44 8.37
N ASN A 204 15.51 34.46 9.31
CA ASN A 204 16.88 34.00 9.08
C ASN A 204 17.08 32.53 9.51
N ILE A 205 18.12 31.88 8.99
CA ILE A 205 18.56 30.55 9.42
C ILE A 205 19.88 30.70 10.18
N GLU A 206 20.00 30.01 11.31
CA GLU A 206 21.25 29.83 12.03
C GLU A 206 21.69 28.36 11.91
N CYS A 207 22.90 28.10 11.43
CA CYS A 207 23.43 26.74 11.29
C CYS A 207 24.77 26.59 12.03
N TRP A 208 24.96 25.49 12.75
CA TRP A 208 26.16 25.24 13.55
C TRP A 208 26.55 23.76 13.55
N GLY A 209 27.82 23.48 13.88
CA GLY A 209 28.41 22.14 13.79
C GLY A 209 29.51 22.08 12.72
N TYR A 210 29.64 20.92 12.08
CA TYR A 210 30.64 20.66 11.05
C TYR A 210 30.39 21.48 9.77
N ASN A 211 31.42 22.13 9.21
CA ASN A 211 31.30 23.05 8.07
C ASN A 211 32.37 22.89 6.97
N SER A 212 33.00 21.72 6.82
CA SER A 212 34.05 21.55 5.80
C SER A 212 33.55 21.67 4.35
N HIS A 213 32.24 21.47 4.15
CA HIS A 213 31.57 21.58 2.85
C HIS A 213 30.79 22.89 2.70
N GLY A 214 30.84 23.80 3.68
CA GLY A 214 30.05 25.03 3.67
C GLY A 214 28.59 24.83 4.10
N GLN A 215 28.20 23.67 4.63
CA GLN A 215 26.82 23.32 4.98
C GLN A 215 26.20 24.19 6.10
N THR A 216 27.02 24.85 6.92
CA THR A 216 26.56 25.83 7.91
C THR A 216 26.72 27.28 7.44
N THR A 217 27.24 27.50 6.22
CA THR A 217 27.46 28.83 5.65
C THR A 217 26.19 29.33 4.99
N VAL A 218 25.28 29.87 5.79
CA VAL A 218 23.95 30.31 5.34
C VAL A 218 24.07 31.45 4.30
N PRO A 219 23.52 31.28 3.09
CA PRO A 219 23.59 32.33 2.07
C PRO A 219 22.70 33.53 2.42
N ALA A 220 23.20 34.73 2.10
CA ALA A 220 22.44 35.96 2.22
C ALA A 220 21.26 35.99 1.23
N LEU A 221 20.13 36.55 1.68
CA LEU A 221 18.92 36.69 0.87
C LEU A 221 18.80 38.09 0.24
N PRO A 222 18.11 38.22 -0.90
CA PRO A 222 17.68 39.52 -1.41
C PRO A 222 16.79 40.26 -0.40
N VAL A 223 16.80 41.59 -0.48
CA VAL A 223 15.95 42.44 0.39
C VAL A 223 14.48 42.07 0.24
N GLY A 224 13.80 41.83 1.37
CA GLY A 224 12.39 41.49 1.42
C GLY A 224 12.07 40.00 1.22
N VAL A 225 13.07 39.15 1.01
CA VAL A 225 12.91 37.69 0.97
C VAL A 225 13.40 37.09 2.28
N LEU A 226 12.61 36.20 2.87
CA LEU A 226 12.90 35.53 4.13
C LEU A 226 12.94 34.01 3.93
N TYR A 227 13.63 33.28 4.80
CA TYR A 227 13.46 31.83 4.89
C TYR A 227 12.15 31.50 5.62
N THR A 228 11.46 30.47 5.13
CA THR A 228 10.19 29.96 5.68
C THR A 228 10.28 28.49 6.08
N GLN A 229 11.29 27.78 5.61
CA GLN A 229 11.60 26.41 6.01
C GLN A 229 13.10 26.15 5.87
N VAL A 230 13.66 25.33 6.75
CA VAL A 230 15.00 24.75 6.64
C VAL A 230 14.95 23.22 6.70
N SER A 231 15.79 22.56 5.91
CA SER A 231 15.99 21.10 5.92
C SER A 231 17.47 20.79 5.72
N THR A 232 18.01 19.89 6.54
CA THR A 232 19.43 19.53 6.58
C THR A 232 19.66 18.10 6.07
N GLY A 233 20.53 17.91 5.08
CA GLY A 233 21.04 16.62 4.60
C GLY A 233 22.40 16.29 5.23
N LEU A 234 23.13 15.29 4.70
CA LEU A 234 24.40 14.85 5.30
C LEU A 234 25.47 15.96 5.27
N ASP A 235 25.67 16.59 4.12
CA ASP A 235 26.71 17.59 3.84
C ASP A 235 26.16 18.83 3.11
N HIS A 236 24.83 18.99 3.10
CA HIS A 236 24.14 20.12 2.49
C HIS A 236 22.93 20.54 3.30
N THR A 237 22.49 21.78 3.09
CA THR A 237 21.32 22.37 3.73
C THR A 237 20.51 23.07 2.66
N CYS A 238 19.18 22.94 2.73
CA CYS A 238 18.27 23.65 1.85
C CYS A 238 17.30 24.52 2.65
N GLY A 239 17.05 25.72 2.13
CA GLY A 239 16.10 26.68 2.68
C GLY A 239 15.01 27.00 1.66
N LEU A 240 13.76 26.93 2.09
CA LEU A 240 12.61 27.46 1.35
C LEU A 240 12.49 28.95 1.65
N ARG A 241 12.22 29.76 0.63
CA ARG A 241 12.10 31.20 0.75
C ARG A 241 10.65 31.66 0.63
N SER A 242 10.36 32.84 1.16
CA SER A 242 9.04 33.47 1.14
C SER A 242 8.55 33.84 -0.26
N ASP A 243 9.44 33.94 -1.23
CA ASP A 243 9.13 34.13 -2.66
C ASP A 243 8.77 32.81 -3.38
N GLY A 244 8.77 31.68 -2.66
CA GLY A 244 8.47 30.37 -3.21
C GLY A 244 9.66 29.70 -3.92
N SER A 245 10.84 30.33 -3.94
CA SER A 245 12.05 29.72 -4.46
C SER A 245 12.78 28.90 -3.40
N LEU A 246 13.63 27.98 -3.85
CA LEU A 246 14.41 27.11 -2.99
C LEU A 246 15.90 27.33 -3.22
N LEU A 247 16.68 27.29 -2.15
CA LEU A 247 18.13 27.41 -2.19
C LEU A 247 18.77 26.28 -1.41
N CYS A 248 19.73 25.57 -2.01
CA CYS A 248 20.56 24.59 -1.35
C CYS A 248 22.02 25.02 -1.36
N TRP A 249 22.74 24.80 -0.26
CA TRP A 249 24.16 25.12 -0.09
C TRP A 249 24.87 24.01 0.69
N GLY A 250 26.21 23.99 0.63
CA GLY A 250 27.03 22.90 1.14
C GLY A 250 27.82 22.24 0.00
N ILE A 251 27.86 20.90 0.00
CA ILE A 251 28.73 20.08 -0.87
C ILE A 251 28.89 20.61 -2.31
N GLY A 252 30.13 20.90 -2.71
CA GLY A 252 30.47 21.66 -3.93
C GLY A 252 30.32 20.94 -5.28
N SER A 253 29.54 19.86 -5.38
CA SER A 253 29.29 19.20 -6.67
C SER A 253 27.91 19.54 -7.25
N THR A 254 27.86 19.78 -8.56
CA THR A 254 26.72 20.37 -9.28
C THR A 254 25.42 19.58 -9.21
N VAL A 255 25.43 18.29 -8.84
CA VAL A 255 24.22 17.45 -8.86
C VAL A 255 23.32 17.67 -7.62
N TRP A 256 23.88 18.15 -6.51
CA TRP A 256 23.22 18.17 -5.19
C TRP A 256 22.56 19.52 -4.87
N ASN A 257 23.20 20.60 -5.31
CA ASN A 257 22.74 21.98 -5.08
C ASN A 257 22.02 22.60 -6.29
N THR A 258 21.96 21.92 -7.43
CA THR A 258 21.21 22.43 -8.60
C THR A 258 19.73 22.17 -8.41
N VAL A 259 19.09 23.12 -7.71
CA VAL A 259 17.65 23.17 -7.56
C VAL A 259 17.00 23.18 -8.95
N PRO A 260 16.11 22.23 -9.26
CA PRO A 260 15.41 22.20 -10.54
C PRO A 260 14.67 23.51 -10.79
N ALA A 261 14.70 23.98 -12.04
CA ALA A 261 13.98 25.20 -12.41
C ALA A 261 12.48 25.05 -12.14
N LEU A 262 11.88 26.07 -11.53
CA LEU A 262 10.43 26.15 -11.33
C LEU A 262 9.73 26.46 -12.67
N PRO A 263 8.70 25.69 -13.04
CA PRO A 263 7.78 26.11 -14.10
C PRO A 263 7.10 27.45 -13.75
N ALA A 264 6.74 28.23 -14.78
CA ALA A 264 6.13 29.53 -14.58
C ALA A 264 4.82 29.43 -13.78
N GLY A 265 4.69 30.24 -12.73
CA GLY A 265 3.50 30.30 -11.87
C GLY A 265 3.46 29.27 -10.73
N LEU A 266 4.49 28.45 -10.56
CA LEU A 266 4.62 27.52 -9.44
C LEU A 266 5.62 28.03 -8.39
N SER A 267 5.38 27.65 -7.14
CA SER A 267 6.30 27.84 -6.03
C SER A 267 6.59 26.50 -5.35
N TYR A 268 7.73 26.41 -4.66
CA TYR A 268 7.95 25.35 -3.69
C TYR A 268 7.14 25.65 -2.41
N THR A 269 6.57 24.61 -1.81
CA THR A 269 5.78 24.67 -0.57
C THR A 269 6.37 23.82 0.53
N GLN A 270 7.23 22.85 0.18
CA GLN A 270 7.97 22.03 1.14
C GLN A 270 9.30 21.59 0.54
N VAL A 271 10.30 21.40 1.40
CA VAL A 271 11.54 20.70 1.07
C VAL A 271 11.85 19.61 2.08
N SER A 272 12.41 18.50 1.58
CA SER A 272 12.99 17.44 2.40
C SER A 272 14.34 17.03 1.83
N THR A 273 15.35 17.00 2.70
CA THR A 273 16.74 16.66 2.36
C THR A 273 17.15 15.36 3.05
N GLY A 274 17.54 14.37 2.26
CA GLY A 274 18.13 13.13 2.75
C GLY A 274 19.65 13.24 2.76
N PRO A 275 20.35 12.18 3.21
CA PRO A 275 21.81 12.10 3.11
C PRO A 275 22.34 12.33 1.70
N ILE A 276 21.65 11.80 0.67
CA ILE A 276 22.16 11.85 -0.70
C ILE A 276 21.32 12.60 -1.74
N HIS A 277 20.05 12.88 -1.47
CA HIS A 277 19.17 13.54 -2.43
C HIS A 277 18.23 14.52 -1.74
N THR A 278 17.62 15.40 -2.53
CA THR A 278 16.66 16.39 -2.05
C THR A 278 15.39 16.31 -2.87
N CYS A 279 14.24 16.48 -2.23
CA CYS A 279 12.95 16.59 -2.88
C CYS A 279 12.24 17.88 -2.47
N GLY A 280 11.58 18.50 -3.44
CA GLY A 280 10.75 19.69 -3.26
C GLY A 280 9.31 19.43 -3.70
N LEU A 281 8.36 19.82 -2.86
CA LEU A 281 6.93 19.86 -3.19
C LEU A 281 6.58 21.21 -3.79
N ARG A 282 5.85 21.18 -4.91
CA ARG A 282 5.38 22.39 -5.59
C ARG A 282 3.94 22.72 -5.20
N SER A 283 3.53 23.95 -5.44
CA SER A 283 2.20 24.49 -5.13
C SER A 283 1.05 23.84 -5.89
N ASP A 284 1.34 23.16 -7.01
CA ASP A 284 0.38 22.34 -7.76
C ASP A 284 0.26 20.90 -7.22
N GLY A 285 1.00 20.56 -6.17
CA GLY A 285 1.02 19.23 -5.59
C GLY A 285 1.91 18.23 -6.33
N SER A 286 2.73 18.68 -7.30
CA SER A 286 3.75 17.84 -7.92
C SER A 286 5.03 17.81 -7.09
N LEU A 287 5.76 16.68 -7.16
CA LEU A 287 7.06 16.52 -6.53
C LEU A 287 8.18 16.54 -7.57
N VAL A 288 9.31 17.12 -7.20
CA VAL A 288 10.56 16.98 -7.95
C VAL A 288 11.69 16.60 -6.99
N CYS A 289 12.48 15.60 -7.36
CA CYS A 289 13.63 15.15 -6.59
C CYS A 289 14.89 15.23 -7.46
N TRP A 290 16.02 15.57 -6.85
CA TRP A 290 17.31 15.69 -7.53
C TRP A 290 18.46 15.24 -6.61
N GLY A 291 19.58 14.85 -7.23
CA GLY A 291 20.69 14.16 -6.59
C GLY A 291 21.11 12.91 -7.38
N PRO A 292 22.00 12.08 -6.83
CA PRO A 292 22.21 10.72 -7.32
C PRO A 292 20.90 9.92 -7.33
N ASN A 293 20.80 8.96 -8.26
CA ASN A 293 19.59 8.19 -8.49
C ASN A 293 19.89 6.70 -8.73
N SER A 294 20.86 6.14 -7.99
CA SER A 294 21.36 4.78 -8.26
C SER A 294 20.33 3.70 -7.93
N TYR A 295 19.32 4.02 -7.12
CA TYR A 295 18.25 3.13 -6.67
C TYR A 295 16.85 3.62 -7.07
N GLY A 296 16.76 4.66 -7.92
CA GLY A 296 15.49 5.26 -8.31
C GLY A 296 14.91 6.26 -7.29
N GLU A 297 15.67 6.65 -6.27
CA GLU A 297 15.28 7.56 -5.18
C GLU A 297 14.81 8.95 -5.63
N THR A 298 15.27 9.42 -6.79
CA THR A 298 14.80 10.68 -7.42
C THR A 298 13.74 10.46 -8.51
N THR A 299 13.42 9.22 -8.84
CA THR A 299 12.39 8.87 -9.84
C THR A 299 11.00 8.95 -9.21
N VAL A 300 10.44 10.15 -9.16
CA VAL A 300 9.12 10.42 -8.56
C VAL A 300 8.03 9.58 -9.26
N PRO A 301 7.25 8.77 -8.53
CA PRO A 301 6.14 8.00 -9.09
C PRO A 301 5.08 8.92 -9.71
N THR A 302 4.48 8.47 -10.82
CA THR A 302 3.37 9.19 -11.45
C THR A 302 2.17 9.26 -10.51
N LEU A 303 1.61 10.46 -10.31
CA LEU A 303 0.40 10.67 -9.54
C LEU A 303 -0.82 10.06 -10.27
N PRO A 304 -1.71 9.34 -9.57
CA PRO A 304 -3.04 9.04 -10.09
C PRO A 304 -3.83 10.32 -10.38
N GLU A 305 -4.74 10.27 -11.35
CA GLU A 305 -5.54 11.43 -11.74
C GLU A 305 -6.36 11.99 -10.56
N GLY A 306 -6.35 13.31 -10.39
CA GLY A 306 -7.05 14.00 -9.29
C GLY A 306 -6.34 13.97 -7.94
N LEU A 307 -5.17 13.35 -7.81
CA LEU A 307 -4.37 13.37 -6.59
C LEU A 307 -3.20 14.35 -6.69
N SER A 308 -2.80 14.86 -5.52
CA SER A 308 -1.61 15.68 -5.33
C SER A 308 -0.79 15.12 -4.19
N TYR A 309 0.51 15.38 -4.18
CA TYR A 309 1.32 15.20 -2.99
C TYR A 309 1.06 16.35 -2.00
N THR A 310 0.97 16.01 -0.72
CA THR A 310 0.79 16.96 0.39
C THR A 310 2.00 17.00 1.30
N GLN A 311 2.80 15.93 1.33
CA GLN A 311 4.09 15.90 2.03
C GLN A 311 5.09 15.01 1.30
N VAL A 312 6.37 15.30 1.53
CA VAL A 312 7.50 14.45 1.13
C VAL A 312 8.50 14.33 2.28
N SER A 313 9.09 13.14 2.40
CA SER A 313 10.18 12.86 3.33
C SER A 313 11.22 11.97 2.65
N THR A 314 12.49 12.36 2.74
CA THR A 314 13.63 11.68 2.12
C THR A 314 14.46 10.94 3.16
N GLY A 315 14.68 9.64 2.95
CA GLY A 315 15.62 8.81 3.71
C GLY A 315 17.00 8.77 3.04
N SER A 316 17.82 7.74 3.33
CA SER A 316 19.17 7.63 2.72
C SER A 316 19.08 7.32 1.24
N ASN A 317 18.47 6.20 0.86
CA ASN A 317 18.39 5.78 -0.54
C ASN A 317 16.92 5.60 -0.98
N HIS A 318 15.99 6.25 -0.29
CA HIS A 318 14.56 6.16 -0.56
C HIS A 318 13.85 7.47 -0.25
N THR A 319 12.66 7.62 -0.82
CA THR A 319 11.79 8.77 -0.63
C THR A 319 10.38 8.28 -0.37
N CYS A 320 9.64 8.97 0.49
CA CYS A 320 8.24 8.74 0.76
C CYS A 320 7.43 10.02 0.51
N GLY A 321 6.30 9.89 -0.17
CA GLY A 321 5.36 10.98 -0.45
C GLY A 321 3.97 10.65 0.06
N LEU A 322 3.38 11.57 0.81
CA LEU A 322 1.98 11.51 1.25
C LEU A 322 1.11 12.17 0.19
N ARG A 323 0.03 11.50 -0.20
CA ARG A 323 -0.95 12.01 -1.17
C ARG A 323 -2.12 12.68 -0.46
N SER A 324 -2.86 13.51 -1.19
CA SER A 324 -4.02 14.27 -0.71
C SER A 324 -5.17 13.40 -0.18
N ASN A 325 -5.23 12.13 -0.59
CA ASN A 325 -6.18 11.14 -0.09
C ASN A 325 -5.68 10.38 1.15
N GLY A 326 -4.56 10.77 1.76
CA GLY A 326 -3.99 10.12 2.94
C GLY A 326 -3.20 8.84 2.67
N THR A 327 -3.04 8.44 1.41
CA THR A 327 -2.21 7.28 1.03
C THR A 327 -0.73 7.66 0.97
N LEU A 328 0.13 6.76 1.44
CA LEU A 328 1.58 6.92 1.43
C LEU A 328 2.20 6.05 0.33
N VAL A 329 3.11 6.62 -0.46
CA VAL A 329 3.93 5.88 -1.41
C VAL A 329 5.40 6.12 -1.08
N CYS A 330 6.19 5.05 -1.01
CA CYS A 330 7.63 5.12 -0.88
C CYS A 330 8.31 4.46 -2.08
N TRP A 331 9.43 5.01 -2.54
CA TRP A 331 10.19 4.53 -3.70
C TRP A 331 11.70 4.71 -3.48
N GLY A 332 12.52 4.02 -4.28
CA GLY A 332 13.98 3.94 -4.10
C GLY A 332 14.44 2.54 -3.70
N SER A 333 15.53 2.45 -2.96
CA SER A 333 16.08 1.19 -2.45
C SER A 333 15.10 0.48 -1.51
N ASN A 334 14.86 -0.81 -1.73
CA ASN A 334 13.96 -1.63 -0.92
C ASN A 334 14.60 -2.94 -0.39
N THR A 335 15.93 -3.00 -0.30
CA THR A 335 16.66 -4.24 0.07
C THR A 335 16.28 -4.79 1.45
N ILE A 336 15.69 -3.97 2.32
CA ILE A 336 15.31 -4.30 3.69
C ILE A 336 13.86 -3.91 4.02
N GLY A 337 13.03 -3.69 3.00
CA GLY A 337 11.60 -3.38 3.15
C GLY A 337 11.28 -1.92 3.51
N GLN A 338 12.23 -1.00 3.40
CA GLN A 338 12.09 0.40 3.81
C GLN A 338 11.11 1.22 2.94
N THR A 339 10.81 0.76 1.71
CA THR A 339 9.76 1.34 0.86
C THR A 339 8.46 0.52 0.87
N SER A 340 8.45 -0.64 1.52
CA SER A 340 7.26 -1.49 1.68
C SER A 340 6.34 -0.89 2.74
N VAL A 341 5.60 0.16 2.37
CA VAL A 341 4.62 0.84 3.22
C VAL A 341 3.65 -0.18 3.83
N PRO A 342 3.64 -0.36 5.16
CA PRO A 342 2.65 -1.17 5.85
C PRO A 342 1.28 -0.58 5.63
N LEU A 343 0.31 -1.45 5.42
CA LEU A 343 -1.11 -1.11 5.35
C LEU A 343 -1.59 -0.29 6.56
N PRO A 344 -2.72 0.43 6.44
CA PRO A 344 -3.38 1.07 7.58
C PRO A 344 -3.60 0.05 8.70
N GLY A 345 -3.29 0.46 9.92
CA GLY A 345 -3.40 -0.37 11.12
C GLY A 345 -4.79 -0.29 11.75
N ALA A 346 -5.12 -1.36 12.49
CA ALA A 346 -6.28 -1.58 13.36
C ALA A 346 -7.68 -1.44 12.70
N GLY A 347 -8.23 -2.57 12.26
CA GLY A 347 -9.65 -2.71 11.87
C GLY A 347 -9.90 -3.28 10.47
N LEU A 348 -8.89 -3.31 9.60
CA LEU A 348 -8.98 -3.92 8.27
C LEU A 348 -8.53 -5.38 8.32
N LEU A 349 -9.47 -6.28 8.09
CA LEU A 349 -9.24 -7.72 7.99
C LEU A 349 -8.96 -8.09 6.53
N TYR A 350 -8.06 -9.05 6.29
CA TYR A 350 -8.02 -9.69 4.97
C TYR A 350 -9.32 -10.47 4.78
N ASP A 351 -9.97 -10.29 3.63
CA ASP A 351 -11.19 -11.00 3.26
C ASP A 351 -10.99 -12.01 2.13
N HIS A 352 -9.89 -11.89 1.38
CA HIS A 352 -9.53 -12.83 0.33
C HIS A 352 -8.02 -12.84 0.06
N ILE A 353 -7.49 -13.97 -0.40
CA ILE A 353 -6.06 -14.12 -0.71
C ILE A 353 -5.81 -14.87 -2.02
N SER A 354 -4.76 -14.47 -2.74
CA SER A 354 -4.29 -15.17 -3.94
C SER A 354 -2.77 -15.31 -3.95
N VAL A 355 -2.31 -16.55 -3.99
CA VAL A 355 -0.88 -16.91 -3.92
C VAL A 355 -0.42 -17.34 -5.32
N GLY A 356 0.53 -16.61 -5.88
CA GLY A 356 1.07 -16.84 -7.22
C GLY A 356 2.30 -17.74 -7.21
N GLY A 357 3.13 -17.60 -8.25
CA GLY A 357 4.41 -18.30 -8.35
C GLY A 357 5.40 -17.86 -7.27
N THR A 358 5.71 -16.57 -7.25
CA THR A 358 6.73 -15.94 -6.37
C THR A 358 6.21 -14.69 -5.63
N HIS A 359 4.93 -14.34 -5.79
CA HIS A 359 4.27 -13.22 -5.13
C HIS A 359 2.91 -13.61 -4.57
N VAL A 360 2.42 -12.82 -3.62
CA VAL A 360 1.12 -13.00 -2.95
C VAL A 360 0.36 -11.70 -3.03
N CYS A 361 -0.94 -11.76 -3.22
CA CYS A 361 -1.83 -10.63 -3.09
C CYS A 361 -2.96 -10.93 -2.12
N GLY A 362 -3.27 -9.99 -1.22
CA GLY A 362 -4.40 -10.06 -0.30
C GLY A 362 -5.34 -8.88 -0.51
N MET A 363 -6.65 -9.14 -0.51
CA MET A 363 -7.69 -8.12 -0.43
C MET A 363 -8.06 -7.86 1.03
N TYR A 364 -8.28 -6.60 1.36
CA TYR A 364 -8.71 -6.19 2.70
C TYR A 364 -10.08 -5.53 2.65
N SER A 365 -10.79 -5.54 3.79
CA SER A 365 -12.20 -5.13 3.92
C SER A 365 -12.56 -3.70 3.45
N GLY A 366 -11.56 -2.85 3.20
CA GLY A 366 -11.70 -1.52 2.57
C GLY A 366 -11.74 -1.55 1.04
N GLY A 367 -11.62 -2.73 0.42
CA GLY A 367 -11.72 -2.89 -1.03
C GLY A 367 -10.42 -2.67 -1.82
N GLY A 368 -9.27 -2.60 -1.15
CA GLY A 368 -7.98 -2.54 -1.81
C GLY A 368 -7.28 -3.90 -1.89
N ILE A 369 -6.28 -3.99 -2.78
CA ILE A 369 -5.35 -5.12 -2.88
C ILE A 369 -3.98 -4.68 -2.39
N ILE A 370 -3.29 -5.58 -1.70
CA ILE A 370 -1.85 -5.47 -1.41
C ILE A 370 -1.16 -6.68 -1.96
N CYS A 371 -0.11 -6.44 -2.73
CA CYS A 371 0.74 -7.50 -3.26
C CYS A 371 2.16 -7.38 -2.70
N TRP A 372 2.77 -8.50 -2.34
CA TRP A 372 4.15 -8.58 -1.85
C TRP A 372 4.85 -9.83 -2.40
N GLY A 373 6.17 -9.86 -2.34
CA GLY A 373 6.99 -10.91 -2.94
C GLY A 373 7.86 -10.37 -4.07
N ASP A 374 8.14 -11.22 -5.06
CA ASP A 374 8.89 -10.83 -6.26
C ASP A 374 8.17 -9.72 -7.07
N ASN A 375 8.93 -8.75 -7.56
CA ASN A 375 8.41 -7.62 -8.35
C ASN A 375 9.23 -7.32 -9.62
N TYR A 376 10.02 -8.27 -10.14
CA TYR A 376 10.84 -8.04 -11.34
C TYR A 376 10.05 -7.55 -12.57
N ASN A 377 8.77 -7.91 -12.68
CA ASN A 377 7.90 -7.54 -13.81
C ASN A 377 6.84 -6.51 -13.42
N GLY A 378 6.90 -5.91 -12.23
CA GLY A 378 5.87 -5.01 -11.72
C GLY A 378 4.63 -5.73 -11.18
N GLN A 379 4.69 -7.04 -10.93
CA GLN A 379 3.52 -7.85 -10.53
C GLN A 379 2.97 -7.54 -9.14
N THR A 380 3.71 -6.83 -8.28
CA THR A 380 3.22 -6.32 -6.99
C THR A 380 2.75 -4.86 -7.05
N VAL A 381 2.90 -4.20 -8.19
CA VAL A 381 2.48 -2.80 -8.40
C VAL A 381 0.99 -2.75 -8.72
N VAL A 382 0.17 -2.67 -7.67
CA VAL A 382 -1.29 -2.65 -7.79
C VAL A 382 -1.77 -1.38 -8.53
N PRO A 383 -2.54 -1.50 -9.62
CA PRO A 383 -3.09 -0.35 -10.33
C PRO A 383 -4.05 0.47 -9.45
N PRO A 384 -4.02 1.80 -9.55
CA PRO A 384 -4.93 2.66 -8.81
C PRO A 384 -6.39 2.48 -9.24
N LEU A 385 -7.31 2.70 -8.30
CA LEU A 385 -8.76 2.59 -8.52
C LEU A 385 -9.40 3.97 -8.72
N PRO A 386 -10.45 4.10 -9.56
CA PRO A 386 -11.32 5.27 -9.57
C PRO A 386 -12.02 5.48 -8.22
N ALA A 387 -12.45 6.71 -7.93
CA ALA A 387 -13.16 7.02 -6.68
C ALA A 387 -14.47 6.20 -6.56
N GLY A 388 -14.67 5.56 -5.40
CA GLY A 388 -15.85 4.74 -5.13
C GLY A 388 -15.81 3.33 -5.72
N VAL A 389 -14.76 2.97 -6.47
CA VAL A 389 -14.53 1.62 -7.00
C VAL A 389 -13.59 0.87 -6.07
N ARG A 390 -13.86 -0.42 -5.85
CA ARG A 390 -13.01 -1.33 -5.08
C ARG A 390 -12.65 -2.57 -5.89
N TYR A 391 -11.60 -3.28 -5.50
CA TYR A 391 -11.41 -4.66 -5.95
C TYR A 391 -12.38 -5.59 -5.22
N ILE A 392 -12.93 -6.54 -5.96
CA ILE A 392 -13.83 -7.59 -5.45
C ILE A 392 -13.29 -9.00 -5.70
N GLN A 393 -12.24 -9.12 -6.53
CA GLN A 393 -11.48 -10.35 -6.70
C GLN A 393 -10.03 -10.03 -7.05
N VAL A 394 -9.11 -10.90 -6.63
CA VAL A 394 -7.72 -10.90 -7.08
C VAL A 394 -7.29 -12.32 -7.45
N SER A 395 -6.53 -12.45 -8.54
CA SER A 395 -5.92 -13.72 -8.96
C SER A 395 -4.47 -13.50 -9.41
N THR A 396 -3.55 -14.28 -8.87
CA THR A 396 -2.11 -14.18 -9.16
C THR A 396 -1.64 -15.36 -10.02
N GLY A 397 -0.91 -15.04 -11.09
CA GLY A 397 -0.22 -16.01 -11.93
C GLY A 397 1.23 -16.22 -11.49
N ASN A 398 2.11 -16.62 -12.41
CA ASN A 398 3.53 -16.79 -12.09
C ASN A 398 4.26 -15.45 -11.90
N SER A 399 3.99 -14.49 -12.77
CA SER A 399 4.67 -13.18 -12.78
C SER A 399 3.74 -12.05 -13.23
N HIS A 400 2.43 -12.28 -13.14
CA HIS A 400 1.38 -11.29 -13.40
C HIS A 400 0.25 -11.46 -12.37
N THR A 401 -0.57 -10.42 -12.25
CA THR A 401 -1.70 -10.37 -11.34
C THR A 401 -2.89 -9.78 -12.07
N CYS A 402 -4.09 -10.27 -11.77
CA CYS A 402 -5.34 -9.74 -12.26
C CYS A 402 -6.26 -9.38 -11.09
N GLY A 403 -6.99 -8.28 -11.23
CA GLY A 403 -7.96 -7.81 -10.26
C GLY A 403 -9.29 -7.49 -10.94
N LEU A 404 -10.37 -8.03 -10.40
CA LEU A 404 -11.73 -7.66 -10.79
C LEU A 404 -12.22 -6.55 -9.86
N ARG A 405 -12.76 -5.48 -10.45
CA ARG A 405 -13.26 -4.32 -9.73
C ARG A 405 -14.77 -4.38 -9.54
N SER A 406 -15.29 -3.61 -8.61
CA SER A 406 -16.73 -3.47 -8.31
C SER A 406 -17.51 -2.69 -9.37
N ASP A 407 -16.82 -2.14 -10.36
CA ASP A 407 -17.40 -1.56 -11.58
C ASP A 407 -17.30 -2.53 -12.77
N ASP A 408 -17.13 -3.83 -12.48
CA ASP A 408 -17.13 -4.95 -13.42
C ASP A 408 -16.00 -4.93 -14.47
N VAL A 409 -15.02 -4.06 -14.27
CA VAL A 409 -13.81 -4.00 -15.10
C VAL A 409 -12.75 -4.94 -14.54
N LEU A 410 -12.26 -5.81 -15.42
CA LEU A 410 -11.10 -6.66 -15.16
C LEU A 410 -9.82 -5.99 -15.65
N ILE A 411 -8.82 -5.91 -14.78
CA ILE A 411 -7.48 -5.41 -15.12
C ILE A 411 -6.42 -6.44 -14.74
N CYS A 412 -5.38 -6.54 -15.57
CA CYS A 412 -4.21 -7.37 -15.30
C CYS A 412 -2.93 -6.54 -15.47
N TRP A 413 -1.92 -6.83 -14.65
CA TRP A 413 -0.62 -6.15 -14.64
C TRP A 413 0.52 -7.12 -14.32
N GLY A 414 1.76 -6.70 -14.57
CA GLY A 414 2.95 -7.54 -14.43
C GLY A 414 3.51 -7.97 -15.79
N ASN A 415 4.06 -9.18 -15.87
CA ASN A 415 4.61 -9.74 -17.11
C ASN A 415 3.52 -9.87 -18.18
N ASN A 416 3.81 -9.43 -19.40
CA ASN A 416 2.90 -9.49 -20.54
C ASN A 416 3.57 -10.05 -21.82
N ASN A 417 4.65 -10.82 -21.70
CA ASN A 417 5.42 -11.30 -22.85
C ASN A 417 4.61 -12.25 -23.77
N GLN A 418 3.59 -12.91 -23.23
CA GLN A 418 2.67 -13.79 -23.96
C GLN A 418 1.29 -13.14 -24.17
N GLY A 419 1.11 -11.87 -23.80
CA GLY A 419 -0.18 -11.21 -23.81
C GLY A 419 -1.06 -11.53 -22.59
N GLN A 420 -0.56 -12.21 -21.56
CA GLN A 420 -1.33 -12.68 -20.41
C GLN A 420 -1.93 -11.59 -19.52
N ALA A 421 -1.41 -10.36 -19.59
CA ALA A 421 -1.97 -9.18 -18.94
C ALA A 421 -2.84 -8.33 -19.89
N SER A 422 -2.98 -8.73 -21.16
CA SER A 422 -3.76 -8.02 -22.17
C SER A 422 -5.21 -8.50 -22.16
N VAL A 423 -6.02 -7.93 -21.26
CA VAL A 423 -7.42 -8.33 -21.05
C VAL A 423 -8.27 -8.07 -22.30
N PRO A 424 -8.91 -9.09 -22.89
CA PRO A 424 -9.85 -8.91 -24.00
C PRO A 424 -11.08 -8.11 -23.58
N ALA A 425 -11.56 -7.21 -24.44
CA ALA A 425 -12.80 -6.50 -24.18
C ALA A 425 -14.01 -7.45 -24.27
N PRO A 426 -14.92 -7.46 -23.28
CA PRO A 426 -16.14 -8.28 -23.39
C PRO A 426 -17.13 -7.65 -24.39
N PRO A 427 -18.10 -8.43 -24.91
CA PRO A 427 -19.20 -7.90 -25.71
C PRO A 427 -20.00 -6.82 -24.96
N VAL A 428 -20.67 -5.93 -25.70
CA VAL A 428 -21.50 -4.88 -25.10
C VAL A 428 -22.59 -5.48 -24.21
N GLY A 429 -22.69 -5.01 -22.97
CA GLY A 429 -23.66 -5.49 -21.98
C GLY A 429 -23.27 -6.81 -21.29
N VAL A 430 -22.05 -7.30 -21.53
CA VAL A 430 -21.46 -8.46 -20.87
C VAL A 430 -20.22 -8.01 -20.11
N GLU A 431 -20.03 -8.56 -18.92
CA GLU A 431 -19.02 -8.15 -17.96
C GLU A 431 -18.26 -9.37 -17.44
N TYR A 432 -17.08 -9.17 -16.84
CA TYR A 432 -16.36 -10.25 -16.18
C TYR A 432 -16.85 -10.42 -14.74
N THR A 433 -17.17 -11.65 -14.34
CA THR A 433 -17.65 -11.97 -12.98
C THR A 433 -16.63 -12.78 -12.17
N GLN A 434 -15.66 -13.40 -12.84
CA GLN A 434 -14.55 -14.09 -12.19
C GLN A 434 -13.30 -14.04 -13.06
N VAL A 435 -12.13 -14.01 -12.45
CA VAL A 435 -10.82 -14.21 -13.09
C VAL A 435 -10.02 -15.31 -12.40
N SER A 436 -9.29 -16.09 -13.19
CA SER A 436 -8.26 -17.01 -12.74
C SER A 436 -7.00 -16.84 -13.59
N ALA A 437 -5.88 -16.52 -12.95
CA ALA A 437 -4.57 -16.38 -13.57
C ALA A 437 -3.76 -17.68 -13.42
N GLY A 438 -3.34 -18.25 -14.55
CA GLY A 438 -2.44 -19.39 -14.62
C GLY A 438 -0.97 -18.94 -14.66
N TYR A 439 -0.08 -19.82 -15.09
CA TYR A 439 1.35 -19.51 -15.09
C TYR A 439 1.71 -18.46 -16.16
N TYR A 440 1.24 -18.66 -17.40
CA TYR A 440 1.45 -17.74 -18.53
C TYR A 440 0.16 -17.42 -19.32
N HIS A 441 -1.00 -17.79 -18.78
CA HIS A 441 -2.31 -17.48 -19.36
C HIS A 441 -3.27 -17.01 -18.28
N THR A 442 -4.36 -16.38 -18.69
CA THR A 442 -5.43 -15.90 -17.80
C THR A 442 -6.77 -16.28 -18.41
N CYS A 443 -7.72 -16.67 -17.57
CA CYS A 443 -9.10 -16.92 -17.98
C CYS A 443 -10.06 -16.06 -17.17
N GLY A 444 -11.06 -15.49 -17.84
CA GLY A 444 -12.15 -14.75 -17.24
C GLY A 444 -13.49 -15.44 -17.51
N LEU A 445 -14.32 -15.58 -16.49
CA LEU A 445 -15.73 -15.92 -16.61
C LEU A 445 -16.53 -14.64 -16.81
N ARG A 446 -17.49 -14.69 -17.73
CA ARG A 446 -18.37 -13.57 -18.03
C ARG A 446 -19.76 -13.74 -17.43
N SER A 447 -20.49 -12.64 -17.28
CA SER A 447 -21.87 -12.60 -16.79
C SER A 447 -22.87 -13.37 -17.67
N ASP A 448 -22.55 -13.55 -18.96
CA ASP A 448 -23.31 -14.41 -19.88
C ASP A 448 -23.01 -15.91 -19.72
N GLY A 449 -22.11 -16.28 -18.80
CA GLY A 449 -21.75 -17.65 -18.51
C GLY A 449 -20.72 -18.26 -19.45
N ALA A 450 -20.11 -17.48 -20.35
CA ALA A 450 -19.00 -17.92 -21.17
C ALA A 450 -17.64 -17.67 -20.49
N VAL A 451 -16.64 -18.48 -20.85
CA VAL A 451 -15.26 -18.30 -20.43
C VAL A 451 -14.43 -17.81 -21.61
N VAL A 452 -13.55 -16.85 -21.37
CA VAL A 452 -12.55 -16.37 -22.33
C VAL A 452 -11.18 -16.53 -21.70
N CYS A 453 -10.25 -17.17 -22.41
CA CYS A 453 -8.87 -17.31 -21.99
C CYS A 453 -7.92 -16.62 -22.98
N TRP A 454 -6.83 -16.05 -22.48
CA TRP A 454 -5.82 -15.34 -23.27
C TRP A 454 -4.43 -15.51 -22.65
N GLY A 455 -3.39 -15.18 -23.43
CA GLY A 455 -1.99 -15.45 -23.07
C GLY A 455 -1.42 -16.62 -23.87
N GLU A 456 -0.51 -17.38 -23.25
CA GLU A 456 0.10 -18.55 -23.88
C GLU A 456 -0.91 -19.69 -24.12
N SER A 457 -0.95 -20.27 -25.32
CA SER A 457 -1.82 -21.42 -25.67
C SER A 457 -1.07 -22.55 -26.40
N GLY A 458 0.25 -22.71 -26.18
CA GLY A 458 1.05 -23.73 -26.87
C GLY A 458 0.58 -25.18 -26.65
N TRP A 459 -0.14 -25.45 -25.56
CA TRP A 459 -0.74 -26.73 -25.21
C TRP A 459 -2.28 -26.72 -25.32
N GLY A 460 -2.85 -25.65 -25.88
CA GLY A 460 -4.30 -25.43 -25.96
C GLY A 460 -4.93 -24.96 -24.64
N GLN A 461 -4.17 -24.47 -23.67
CA GLN A 461 -4.67 -24.05 -22.36
C GLN A 461 -5.58 -22.81 -22.39
N ALA A 462 -5.50 -22.01 -23.44
CA ALA A 462 -6.42 -20.91 -23.70
C ALA A 462 -7.54 -21.28 -24.69
N ASP A 463 -7.54 -22.52 -25.22
CA ASP A 463 -8.52 -22.98 -26.21
C ASP A 463 -9.78 -23.49 -25.52
N VAL A 464 -10.65 -22.56 -25.13
CA VAL A 464 -11.87 -22.85 -24.35
C VAL A 464 -12.78 -23.84 -25.07
N LEU A 465 -13.18 -24.90 -24.37
CA LEU A 465 -14.10 -25.90 -24.91
C LEU A 465 -15.51 -25.35 -25.08
N PRO A 466 -16.20 -25.68 -26.19
CA PRO A 466 -17.57 -25.23 -26.44
C PRO A 466 -18.55 -25.77 -25.38
N LEU A 467 -19.51 -24.94 -25.00
CA LEU A 467 -20.60 -25.31 -24.09
C LEU A 467 -21.70 -26.06 -24.86
N PRO A 468 -22.22 -27.18 -24.32
CA PRO A 468 -23.48 -27.75 -24.78
C PRO A 468 -24.63 -26.74 -24.66
N SER A 469 -25.64 -26.86 -25.52
CA SER A 469 -26.80 -25.95 -25.52
C SER A 469 -27.50 -25.91 -24.16
N GLY A 470 -27.70 -24.69 -23.63
CA GLY A 470 -28.40 -24.46 -22.36
C GLY A 470 -27.52 -24.57 -21.10
N LEU A 471 -26.23 -24.85 -21.24
CA LEU A 471 -25.28 -24.80 -20.12
C LEU A 471 -24.47 -23.51 -20.12
N ARG A 472 -24.06 -23.11 -18.92
CA ARG A 472 -23.10 -22.03 -18.69
C ARG A 472 -21.96 -22.51 -17.82
N TYR A 473 -20.80 -21.88 -17.91
CA TYR A 473 -19.77 -22.00 -16.89
C TYR A 473 -20.19 -21.22 -15.64
N THR A 474 -19.89 -21.77 -14.47
CA THR A 474 -20.11 -21.15 -13.15
C THR A 474 -18.81 -20.97 -12.39
N GLN A 475 -17.73 -21.61 -12.84
CA GLN A 475 -16.38 -21.43 -12.30
C GLN A 475 -15.35 -21.71 -13.39
N VAL A 476 -14.23 -21.00 -13.36
CA VAL A 476 -13.00 -21.33 -14.11
C VAL A 476 -11.81 -21.31 -13.17
N SER A 477 -10.90 -22.27 -13.33
CA SER A 477 -9.64 -22.32 -12.58
C SER A 477 -8.51 -22.76 -13.50
N THR A 478 -7.35 -22.13 -13.34
CA THR A 478 -6.18 -22.27 -14.22
C THR A 478 -4.96 -22.82 -13.48
N GLY A 479 -4.27 -23.78 -14.11
CA GLY A 479 -2.99 -24.32 -13.65
C GLY A 479 -1.80 -23.74 -14.41
N VAL A 480 -0.75 -24.56 -14.60
CA VAL A 480 0.43 -24.14 -15.37
C VAL A 480 0.17 -24.13 -16.87
N SER A 481 -0.31 -25.25 -17.40
CA SER A 481 -0.56 -25.43 -18.84
C SER A 481 -1.91 -26.09 -19.10
N HIS A 482 -2.84 -26.04 -18.14
CA HIS A 482 -4.20 -26.54 -18.30
C HIS A 482 -5.21 -25.69 -17.53
N THR A 483 -6.46 -25.77 -17.94
CA THR A 483 -7.58 -25.00 -17.40
C THR A 483 -8.77 -25.93 -17.21
N CYS A 484 -9.54 -25.71 -16.14
CA CYS A 484 -10.78 -26.42 -15.89
C CYS A 484 -11.94 -25.44 -15.68
N GLY A 485 -13.11 -25.81 -16.20
CA GLY A 485 -14.35 -25.07 -16.04
C GLY A 485 -15.45 -25.95 -15.43
N LEU A 486 -16.13 -25.42 -14.42
CA LEU A 486 -17.34 -26.01 -13.84
C LEU A 486 -18.56 -25.49 -14.58
N ARG A 487 -19.47 -26.39 -14.95
CA ARG A 487 -20.72 -26.05 -15.64
C ARG A 487 -21.88 -25.99 -14.65
N SER A 488 -22.93 -25.25 -15.02
CA SER A 488 -24.14 -25.05 -14.21
C SER A 488 -24.91 -26.32 -13.83
N ASN A 489 -24.68 -27.42 -14.53
CA ASN A 489 -25.26 -28.73 -14.20
C ASN A 489 -24.36 -29.57 -13.27
N GLY A 490 -23.27 -28.99 -12.73
CA GLY A 490 -22.34 -29.66 -11.84
C GLY A 490 -21.33 -30.59 -12.53
N THR A 491 -21.23 -30.55 -13.87
CA THR A 491 -20.19 -31.28 -14.62
C THR A 491 -18.94 -30.43 -14.79
N LEU A 492 -17.78 -31.07 -14.76
CA LEU A 492 -16.48 -30.42 -14.93
C LEU A 492 -15.89 -30.78 -16.29
N VAL A 493 -15.22 -29.83 -16.94
CA VAL A 493 -14.39 -30.07 -18.12
C VAL A 493 -13.03 -29.40 -17.96
N CYS A 494 -12.00 -30.03 -18.49
CA CYS A 494 -10.63 -29.51 -18.46
C CYS A 494 -10.00 -29.61 -19.86
N TRP A 495 -9.13 -28.66 -20.19
CA TRP A 495 -8.43 -28.57 -21.48
C TRP A 495 -7.00 -28.04 -21.28
N GLY A 496 -6.15 -28.21 -22.30
CA GLY A 496 -4.72 -27.92 -22.23
C GLY A 496 -3.86 -29.18 -22.16
N ASP A 497 -2.67 -29.06 -21.56
CA ASP A 497 -1.74 -30.19 -21.37
C ASP A 497 -2.38 -31.31 -20.54
N ASN A 498 -2.18 -32.55 -21.00
CA ASN A 498 -2.69 -33.76 -20.36
C ASN A 498 -1.63 -34.84 -20.20
N TYR A 499 -0.33 -34.48 -20.22
CA TYR A 499 0.76 -35.46 -20.13
C TYR A 499 0.65 -36.40 -18.91
N TYR A 500 0.13 -35.92 -17.79
CA TYR A 500 -0.06 -36.68 -16.55
C TYR A 500 -1.53 -37.05 -16.28
N GLY A 501 -2.44 -36.87 -17.24
CA GLY A 501 -3.87 -37.13 -17.05
C GLY A 501 -4.59 -36.01 -16.29
N GLN A 502 -4.01 -34.81 -16.15
CA GLN A 502 -4.57 -33.70 -15.35
C GLN A 502 -5.86 -33.08 -15.93
N THR A 503 -6.18 -33.34 -17.20
CA THR A 503 -7.47 -32.97 -17.81
C THR A 503 -8.47 -34.13 -17.87
N ALA A 504 -8.07 -35.34 -17.47
CA ALA A 504 -8.93 -36.52 -17.42
C ALA A 504 -9.87 -36.48 -16.20
N VAL A 505 -10.95 -35.71 -16.31
CA VAL A 505 -11.96 -35.53 -15.26
C VAL A 505 -12.55 -36.88 -14.81
N PRO A 506 -12.45 -37.25 -13.52
CA PRO A 506 -13.04 -38.47 -13.00
C PRO A 506 -14.57 -38.48 -13.12
N GLY A 507 -15.14 -39.65 -13.42
CA GLY A 507 -16.58 -39.84 -13.36
C GLY A 507 -17.10 -39.73 -11.91
N ILE A 508 -18.31 -39.19 -11.75
CA ILE A 508 -18.97 -39.05 -10.44
C ILE A 508 -20.15 -40.04 -10.33
N PRO A 509 -20.45 -40.54 -9.13
CA PRO A 509 -21.65 -41.34 -8.89
C PRO A 509 -22.94 -40.59 -9.28
N VAL A 510 -23.96 -41.34 -9.68
CA VAL A 510 -25.27 -40.79 -10.07
C VAL A 510 -25.87 -39.98 -8.91
N GLY A 511 -26.38 -38.78 -9.22
CA GLY A 511 -27.01 -37.88 -8.25
C GLY A 511 -26.04 -36.95 -7.52
N LEU A 512 -24.73 -37.06 -7.77
CA LEU A 512 -23.73 -36.12 -7.25
C LEU A 512 -23.27 -35.15 -8.34
N SER A 513 -22.70 -34.03 -7.92
CA SER A 513 -22.12 -32.99 -8.78
C SER A 513 -20.79 -32.51 -8.23
N TYR A 514 -19.95 -31.94 -9.09
CA TYR A 514 -18.86 -31.08 -8.63
C TYR A 514 -19.43 -29.72 -8.22
N THR A 515 -18.96 -29.19 -7.10
CA THR A 515 -19.34 -27.87 -6.58
C THR A 515 -18.18 -26.88 -6.62
N GLU A 516 -16.94 -27.37 -6.72
CA GLU A 516 -15.75 -26.54 -6.82
C GLU A 516 -14.67 -27.26 -7.63
N VAL A 517 -13.84 -26.50 -8.34
CA VAL A 517 -12.58 -26.96 -8.93
C VAL A 517 -11.42 -26.05 -8.55
N SER A 518 -10.27 -26.65 -8.24
CA SER A 518 -9.00 -25.96 -8.05
C SER A 518 -7.91 -26.69 -8.83
N VAL A 519 -7.12 -25.93 -9.58
CA VAL A 519 -6.14 -26.45 -10.53
C VAL A 519 -4.72 -26.10 -10.06
N GLY A 520 -3.86 -27.11 -9.92
CA GLY A 520 -2.45 -26.98 -9.57
C GLY A 520 -1.53 -26.96 -10.80
N SER A 521 -0.23 -27.21 -10.63
CA SER A 521 0.68 -27.19 -11.79
C SER A 521 0.48 -28.36 -12.75
N TYR A 522 0.29 -29.57 -12.22
CA TYR A 522 0.16 -30.80 -13.02
C TYR A 522 -0.91 -31.75 -12.47
N HIS A 523 -1.78 -31.24 -11.59
CA HIS A 523 -2.88 -31.97 -11.00
C HIS A 523 -4.08 -31.04 -10.83
N THR A 524 -5.24 -31.65 -10.67
CA THR A 524 -6.52 -30.95 -10.51
C THR A 524 -7.26 -31.58 -9.34
N CYS A 525 -7.95 -30.76 -8.56
CA CYS A 525 -8.81 -31.20 -7.47
C CYS A 525 -10.23 -30.65 -7.65
N GLY A 526 -11.23 -31.50 -7.48
CA GLY A 526 -12.65 -31.14 -7.51
C GLY A 526 -13.33 -31.50 -6.20
N LEU A 527 -14.08 -30.57 -5.62
CA LEU A 527 -14.95 -30.84 -4.48
C LEU A 527 -16.31 -31.31 -4.99
N ARG A 528 -16.80 -32.41 -4.43
CA ARG A 528 -18.09 -33.00 -4.78
C ARG A 528 -19.17 -32.55 -3.78
N SER A 529 -20.42 -32.55 -4.21
CA SER A 529 -21.59 -32.10 -3.44
C SER A 529 -21.84 -32.85 -2.13
N ASP A 530 -21.21 -34.00 -1.92
CA ASP A 530 -21.22 -34.76 -0.66
C ASP A 530 -20.02 -34.47 0.25
N GLY A 531 -19.22 -33.46 -0.08
CA GLY A 531 -18.06 -33.02 0.70
C GLY A 531 -16.80 -33.88 0.51
N ASN A 532 -16.78 -34.77 -0.49
CA ASN A 532 -15.58 -35.51 -0.87
C ASN A 532 -14.71 -34.71 -1.84
N LEU A 533 -13.42 -34.58 -1.50
CA LEU A 533 -12.42 -33.98 -2.38
C LEU A 533 -11.76 -35.07 -3.23
N VAL A 534 -11.74 -34.89 -4.55
CA VAL A 534 -11.14 -35.82 -5.50
C VAL A 534 -10.03 -35.10 -6.25
N CYS A 535 -8.82 -35.64 -6.25
CA CYS A 535 -7.68 -35.07 -6.98
C CYS A 535 -7.12 -36.08 -7.99
N TRP A 536 -6.72 -35.61 -9.17
CA TRP A 536 -6.19 -36.43 -10.27
C TRP A 536 -5.08 -35.69 -11.05
N GLY A 537 -4.34 -36.42 -11.89
CA GLY A 537 -3.15 -35.92 -12.59
C GLY A 537 -1.85 -36.49 -12.00
N SER A 538 -0.77 -35.71 -12.07
CA SER A 538 0.54 -36.11 -11.55
C SER A 538 0.47 -36.41 -10.06
N ASN A 539 1.10 -37.51 -9.62
CA ASN A 539 1.19 -37.88 -8.19
C ASN A 539 2.63 -38.14 -7.70
N THR A 540 3.63 -37.59 -8.38
CA THR A 540 5.06 -37.85 -8.06
C THR A 540 5.48 -37.37 -6.68
N SER A 541 4.78 -36.40 -6.09
CA SER A 541 5.01 -35.90 -4.72
C SER A 541 3.85 -36.23 -3.77
N TYR A 542 2.97 -37.17 -4.14
CA TYR A 542 1.75 -37.53 -3.39
C TYR A 542 0.65 -36.44 -3.38
N GLN A 543 0.68 -35.46 -4.29
CA GLN A 543 -0.27 -34.34 -4.32
C GLN A 543 -1.73 -34.72 -4.63
N THR A 544 -1.99 -35.87 -5.25
CA THR A 544 -3.36 -36.37 -5.50
C THR A 544 -3.82 -37.40 -4.47
N THR A 545 -2.95 -37.81 -3.54
CA THR A 545 -3.29 -38.74 -2.45
C THR A 545 -4.09 -38.02 -1.35
N VAL A 546 -5.39 -37.83 -1.58
CA VAL A 546 -6.29 -37.13 -0.66
C VAL A 546 -6.37 -37.88 0.69
N PRO A 547 -6.11 -37.23 1.84
CA PRO A 547 -6.23 -37.86 3.14
C PRO A 547 -7.65 -38.33 3.44
N THR A 548 -7.80 -39.57 3.88
CA THR A 548 -9.07 -40.13 4.35
C THR A 548 -9.51 -39.44 5.63
N LEU A 549 -10.76 -39.00 5.68
CA LEU A 549 -11.34 -38.36 6.86
C LEU A 549 -12.01 -39.37 7.79
N PRO A 550 -12.07 -39.11 9.11
CA PRO A 550 -12.91 -39.87 10.03
C PRO A 550 -14.39 -39.80 9.64
N ALA A 551 -15.18 -40.79 10.07
CA ALA A 551 -16.62 -40.82 9.80
C ALA A 551 -17.31 -39.53 10.28
N GLY A 552 -18.14 -38.95 9.42
CA GLY A 552 -18.87 -37.71 9.69
C GLY A 552 -18.10 -36.41 9.44
N GLN A 553 -16.85 -36.46 8.94
CA GLN A 553 -16.13 -35.28 8.48
C GLN A 553 -16.07 -35.18 6.96
N THR A 554 -16.14 -33.95 6.46
CA THR A 554 -16.07 -33.62 5.03
C THR A 554 -15.09 -32.49 4.79
N TYR A 555 -14.66 -32.33 3.53
CA TYR A 555 -13.98 -31.13 3.08
C TYR A 555 -15.01 -30.06 2.70
N ILE A 556 -14.67 -28.80 2.95
CA ILE A 556 -15.44 -27.64 2.51
C ILE A 556 -14.67 -26.77 1.51
N GLN A 557 -13.35 -26.95 1.41
CA GLN A 557 -12.51 -26.34 0.37
C GLN A 557 -11.37 -27.28 0.00
N GLY A 558 -11.00 -27.29 -1.28
CA GLY A 558 -9.76 -27.89 -1.78
C GLY A 558 -8.97 -26.87 -2.60
N ARG A 559 -7.68 -26.71 -2.30
CA ARG A 559 -6.78 -25.81 -3.03
C ARG A 559 -5.54 -26.55 -3.48
N ALA A 560 -5.36 -26.60 -4.80
CA ALA A 560 -4.19 -27.18 -5.43
C ALA A 560 -3.12 -26.10 -5.66
N GLY A 561 -1.94 -26.27 -5.04
CA GLY A 561 -0.74 -25.48 -5.36
C GLY A 561 0.09 -26.15 -6.46
N SER A 562 1.38 -25.82 -6.58
CA SER A 562 2.19 -26.40 -7.66
C SER A 562 2.41 -27.90 -7.54
N TYR A 563 2.77 -28.38 -6.35
CA TYR A 563 3.04 -29.81 -6.10
C TYR A 563 2.52 -30.27 -4.74
N HIS A 564 1.61 -29.50 -4.16
CA HIS A 564 0.94 -29.80 -2.90
C HIS A 564 -0.52 -29.39 -3.00
N THR A 565 -1.32 -29.94 -2.09
CA THR A 565 -2.75 -29.66 -2.00
C THR A 565 -3.09 -29.40 -0.54
N CYS A 566 -3.96 -28.44 -0.30
CA CYS A 566 -4.49 -28.14 1.02
C CYS A 566 -6.01 -28.30 1.02
N GLY A 567 -6.56 -28.86 2.09
CA GLY A 567 -7.98 -29.07 2.28
C GLY A 567 -8.45 -28.51 3.61
N LEU A 568 -9.45 -27.63 3.58
CA LEU A 568 -10.14 -27.16 4.77
C LEU A 568 -11.31 -28.11 5.07
N ARG A 569 -11.35 -28.63 6.30
CA ARG A 569 -12.39 -29.56 6.74
C ARG A 569 -13.57 -28.80 7.34
N TYR A 570 -14.72 -29.47 7.42
CA TYR A 570 -15.95 -28.91 8.03
C TYR A 570 -15.75 -28.41 9.47
N ASN A 571 -14.84 -29.04 10.23
CA ASN A 571 -14.46 -28.60 11.58
C ASN A 571 -13.44 -27.44 11.60
N LEU A 572 -13.21 -26.78 10.46
CA LEU A 572 -12.28 -25.66 10.28
C LEU A 572 -10.80 -25.99 10.56
N SER A 573 -10.45 -27.28 10.56
CA SER A 573 -9.05 -27.70 10.57
C SER A 573 -8.49 -27.79 9.16
N LEU A 574 -7.27 -27.29 8.98
CA LEU A 574 -6.56 -27.25 7.71
C LEU A 574 -5.52 -28.38 7.67
N ILE A 575 -5.51 -29.14 6.57
CA ILE A 575 -4.48 -30.15 6.29
C ILE A 575 -3.88 -29.91 4.91
N CYS A 576 -2.56 -30.05 4.78
CA CYS A 576 -1.86 -29.98 3.51
C CYS A 576 -1.03 -31.26 3.28
N TRP A 577 -0.97 -31.74 2.05
CA TRP A 577 -0.23 -32.93 1.63
C TRP A 577 0.45 -32.70 0.27
N GLY A 578 1.37 -33.58 -0.11
CA GLY A 578 2.21 -33.40 -1.30
C GLY A 578 3.67 -33.09 -0.96
N ARG A 579 4.36 -32.36 -1.86
CA ARG A 579 5.75 -31.91 -1.72
C ARG A 579 5.93 -31.03 -0.47
N ASN A 580 7.09 -31.18 0.21
CA ASN A 580 7.43 -30.39 1.41
C ASN A 580 8.86 -29.85 1.46
N THR A 581 9.54 -29.67 0.32
CA THR A 581 10.96 -29.26 0.35
C THR A 581 11.17 -27.91 1.02
N GLU A 582 10.16 -27.04 1.00
CA GLU A 582 10.21 -25.67 1.54
C GLU A 582 9.36 -25.51 2.81
N GLY A 583 8.81 -26.60 3.35
CA GLY A 583 7.88 -26.54 4.48
C GLY A 583 6.45 -26.12 4.13
N GLN A 584 6.07 -26.05 2.85
CA GLN A 584 4.77 -25.54 2.37
C GLN A 584 3.54 -26.31 2.88
N ARG A 585 3.70 -27.53 3.40
CA ARG A 585 2.62 -28.30 4.05
C ARG A 585 2.70 -28.35 5.58
N ASN A 586 3.67 -27.68 6.19
CA ASN A 586 3.80 -27.58 7.64
C ASN A 586 2.81 -26.55 8.18
N VAL A 587 1.53 -26.92 8.24
CA VAL A 587 0.44 -26.05 8.71
C VAL A 587 0.72 -25.56 10.14
N PRO A 588 0.94 -24.26 10.36
CA PRO A 588 1.18 -23.72 11.69
C PRO A 588 -0.09 -23.79 12.54
N ASN A 589 0.07 -23.84 13.87
CA ASN A 589 -1.06 -23.67 14.79
C ASN A 589 -1.68 -22.28 14.55
N PRO A 590 -3.01 -22.16 14.34
CA PRO A 590 -3.67 -20.87 14.13
C PRO A 590 -3.57 -19.95 15.35
N GLY A 591 -3.35 -20.47 16.56
CA GLY A 591 -3.32 -19.72 17.82
C GLY A 591 -4.48 -20.12 18.74
N LEU A 592 -4.40 -19.75 20.02
CA LEU A 592 -5.40 -20.13 21.02
C LEU A 592 -6.79 -19.56 20.65
N GLY A 593 -7.75 -20.46 20.45
CA GLY A 593 -9.14 -20.11 20.12
C GLY A 593 -9.39 -19.70 18.65
N LEU A 594 -8.39 -19.81 17.78
CA LEU A 594 -8.50 -19.46 16.36
C LEU A 594 -8.61 -20.70 15.47
N VAL A 595 -9.28 -20.54 14.33
CA VAL A 595 -9.42 -21.56 13.28
C VAL A 595 -9.13 -20.94 11.92
N TYR A 596 -8.84 -21.76 10.90
CA TYR A 596 -8.67 -21.27 9.53
C TYR A 596 -10.03 -21.21 8.83
N THR A 597 -10.26 -20.16 8.04
CA THR A 597 -11.53 -19.92 7.31
C THR A 597 -11.35 -19.97 5.79
N GLU A 598 -10.14 -19.70 5.31
CA GLU A 598 -9.78 -19.76 3.90
C GLU A 598 -8.34 -20.24 3.76
N VAL A 599 -8.04 -20.91 2.66
CA VAL A 599 -6.68 -21.30 2.27
C VAL A 599 -6.45 -20.96 0.81
N SER A 600 -5.20 -20.64 0.47
CA SER A 600 -4.70 -20.52 -0.89
C SER A 600 -3.32 -21.15 -0.96
N ALA A 601 -3.12 -22.04 -1.95
CA ALA A 601 -1.90 -22.80 -2.14
C ALA A 601 -1.24 -22.33 -3.44
N GLY A 602 -0.01 -21.82 -3.36
CA GLY A 602 0.73 -21.32 -4.52
C GLY A 602 1.88 -22.22 -4.94
N GLY A 603 2.93 -21.62 -5.52
CA GLY A 603 4.08 -22.34 -6.04
C GLY A 603 4.90 -23.05 -4.96
N LEU A 604 5.51 -22.25 -4.08
CA LEU A 604 6.40 -22.73 -3.01
C LEU A 604 5.92 -22.35 -1.61
N CYS A 605 4.74 -21.75 -1.50
CA CYS A 605 4.17 -21.32 -0.23
C CYS A 605 2.65 -21.57 -0.16
N THR A 606 2.14 -21.55 1.07
CA THR A 606 0.71 -21.66 1.40
C THR A 606 0.36 -20.51 2.32
N CYS A 607 -0.79 -19.89 2.08
CA CYS A 607 -1.35 -18.87 2.94
C CYS A 607 -2.76 -19.27 3.39
N ALA A 608 -3.12 -18.95 4.62
CA ALA A 608 -4.45 -19.23 5.16
C ALA A 608 -4.95 -18.10 6.07
N LEU A 609 -6.22 -17.75 5.90
CA LEU A 609 -6.92 -16.75 6.69
C LEU A 609 -7.42 -17.37 8.00
N ARG A 610 -7.21 -16.69 9.11
CA ARG A 610 -7.72 -17.08 10.44
C ARG A 610 -9.06 -16.43 10.71
N SER A 611 -9.83 -17.01 11.64
CA SER A 611 -11.17 -16.52 12.04
C SER A 611 -11.20 -15.10 12.62
N ASN A 612 -10.05 -14.55 13.01
CA ASN A 612 -9.90 -13.15 13.43
C ASN A 612 -9.48 -12.22 12.27
N GLY A 613 -9.51 -12.70 11.02
CA GLY A 613 -9.10 -11.97 9.82
C GLY A 613 -7.58 -11.77 9.65
N THR A 614 -6.76 -12.40 10.49
CA THR A 614 -5.30 -12.37 10.33
C THR A 614 -4.83 -13.45 9.35
N LEU A 615 -3.78 -13.14 8.59
CA LEU A 615 -3.20 -14.04 7.62
C LEU A 615 -1.98 -14.78 8.19
N GLY A 616 -1.82 -16.05 7.85
CA GLY A 616 -0.58 -16.81 8.06
C GLY A 616 -0.09 -17.38 6.75
N CYS A 617 1.18 -17.13 6.39
CA CYS A 617 1.83 -17.71 5.23
C CYS A 617 3.08 -18.49 5.67
N TRP A 618 3.33 -19.64 5.05
CA TRP A 618 4.49 -20.50 5.33
C TRP A 618 4.96 -21.23 4.06
N GLY A 619 6.20 -21.72 4.06
CA GLY A 619 6.87 -22.26 2.88
C GLY A 619 8.20 -21.54 2.61
N ASP A 620 8.56 -21.42 1.33
CA ASP A 620 9.79 -20.76 0.89
C ASP A 620 9.82 -19.26 1.25
N PRO A 621 10.84 -18.76 1.98
CA PRO A 621 10.98 -17.34 2.30
C PRO A 621 11.81 -16.54 1.28
N TYR A 622 12.35 -17.13 0.21
CA TYR A 622 13.40 -16.51 -0.62
C TYR A 622 13.05 -15.11 -1.18
N TYR A 623 11.82 -14.88 -1.62
CA TYR A 623 11.32 -13.58 -2.10
C TYR A 623 10.50 -12.82 -1.04
N ASN A 624 10.61 -13.18 0.24
CA ASN A 624 9.78 -12.68 1.34
C ASN A 624 8.26 -12.94 1.18
N GLN A 625 7.85 -13.87 0.32
CA GLN A 625 6.44 -14.19 0.08
C GLN A 625 5.71 -14.74 1.32
N THR A 626 6.45 -15.40 2.23
CA THR A 626 5.92 -15.89 3.52
C THR A 626 5.94 -14.83 4.63
N LYS A 627 6.64 -13.71 4.43
CA LYS A 627 6.71 -12.61 5.39
C LYS A 627 5.49 -11.72 5.22
N VAL A 628 4.38 -12.15 5.81
CA VAL A 628 3.15 -11.35 5.88
C VAL A 628 3.49 -9.98 6.48
N PRO A 629 3.16 -8.86 5.82
CA PRO A 629 3.34 -7.52 6.39
C PRO A 629 2.68 -7.46 7.78
N ALA A 630 3.43 -6.99 8.79
CA ALA A 630 3.03 -7.11 10.19
C ALA A 630 1.73 -6.33 10.50
N TYR A 631 0.80 -6.98 11.20
CA TYR A 631 -0.26 -6.32 11.95
C TYR A 631 0.21 -6.02 13.37
N GLY A 632 -0.05 -4.81 13.85
CA GLY A 632 0.03 -4.51 15.28
C GLY A 632 -0.92 -5.44 16.03
N THR A 633 -0.38 -6.20 16.97
CA THR A 633 -1.17 -7.01 17.89
C THR A 633 -1.86 -6.09 18.88
N ASP A 634 -3.18 -5.92 18.77
CA ASP A 634 -3.97 -5.61 19.95
C ASP A 634 -5.20 -6.50 20.01
N THR A 635 -5.32 -7.12 21.17
CA THR A 635 -6.37 -8.05 21.55
C THR A 635 -7.69 -7.32 21.76
N ALA A 636 -8.78 -8.01 21.40
CA ALA A 636 -10.19 -7.75 21.74
C ALA A 636 -11.03 -6.96 20.70
N SER A 637 -11.78 -7.70 19.88
CA SER A 637 -13.25 -7.67 19.91
C SER A 637 -13.85 -8.81 19.08
N PRO A 638 -14.88 -9.53 19.57
CA PRO A 638 -15.51 -10.65 18.88
C PRO A 638 -16.68 -10.14 18.05
N ASN A 639 -16.45 -9.69 16.83
CA ASN A 639 -17.54 -9.52 15.87
C ASN A 639 -17.47 -10.66 14.86
N VAL A 640 -18.38 -11.62 15.06
CA VAL A 640 -18.70 -12.69 14.12
C VAL A 640 -19.25 -12.03 12.86
N LEU A 641 -18.40 -11.90 11.84
CA LEU A 641 -18.83 -11.59 10.48
C LEU A 641 -19.08 -12.92 9.75
N ARG A 642 -20.35 -13.25 9.56
CA ARG A 642 -20.79 -14.13 8.46
C ARG A 642 -20.92 -13.25 7.22
N ILE A 643 -20.00 -13.35 6.25
CA ILE A 643 -20.20 -12.80 4.89
C ILE A 643 -19.60 -13.76 3.87
N THR A 644 -20.51 -14.32 3.06
CA THR A 644 -20.50 -14.68 1.64
C THR A 644 -19.21 -15.20 0.99
N LEU A 645 -19.17 -16.53 0.77
CA LEU A 645 -18.44 -17.17 -0.33
C LEU A 645 -18.92 -16.55 -1.64
N THR A 646 -18.09 -16.45 -2.69
CA THR A 646 -18.62 -16.30 -4.06
C THR A 646 -19.30 -17.60 -4.46
N ASP A 647 -20.52 -17.76 -3.94
CA ASP A 647 -21.63 -18.53 -4.43
C ASP A 647 -22.41 -17.64 -5.40
N ASP A 648 -22.44 -17.98 -6.69
CA ASP A 648 -23.43 -17.44 -7.60
C ASP A 648 -24.70 -18.29 -7.53
N ASN A 649 -25.76 -17.80 -6.87
CA ASN A 649 -27.11 -18.06 -7.37
C ASN A 649 -28.16 -17.06 -6.84
N PRO A 650 -28.75 -16.21 -7.70
CA PRO A 650 -30.09 -15.69 -7.50
C PRO A 650 -31.10 -16.62 -8.21
N THR A 651 -32.02 -17.25 -7.46
CA THR A 651 -33.48 -17.35 -7.77
C THR A 651 -34.21 -18.43 -6.93
N SER A 652 -35.20 -17.96 -6.16
CA SER A 652 -36.51 -18.54 -5.81
C SER A 652 -36.70 -20.02 -5.45
N ALA A 653 -37.25 -20.27 -4.25
CA ALA A 653 -38.44 -21.12 -4.05
C ALA A 653 -39.12 -20.81 -2.70
N GLU A 654 -40.41 -20.46 -2.76
CA GLU A 654 -41.36 -20.35 -1.64
C GLU A 654 -41.79 -21.72 -1.08
N ASN A 655 -42.34 -21.71 0.15
CA ASN A 655 -43.21 -22.70 0.82
C ASN A 655 -42.55 -24.05 1.19
N VAL A 656 -42.61 -24.58 2.42
CA VAL A 656 -43.56 -24.53 3.56
C VAL A 656 -42.78 -24.51 4.88
#